data_AF-A0A925BYQ9-F1
#
_entry.id   AF-A0A925BYQ9-F1
#
_cell.length_a   1.000
_cell.length_b   1.000
_cell.length_c   1.000
_cell.angle_alpha   90.00
_cell.angle_beta   90.00
_cell.angle_gamma   90.00
#
_symmetry.space_group_name_H-M   'P 1'
#
loop_
_entity.id
_entity.type
_entity.pdbx_description
1 polymer ?
#
loop_
_entity_poly.entity_id
_entity_poly.type
_entity_poly.pdbx_seq_one_letter_code
_entity_poly.pdbx_strand_id
1 'polypeptide(L)'
;MVTNSKNKSFTSTCCYCGVGCGVVVHKDKKGNITLEGDKDHPVNKGMLCSKGINLQYTVNDKSDRLLYPQMRYNKNMPLQRVTWDDALDRTAAVFKTFIEKYGADSVAFYISGQCLTEEYYVINKLIKGFIGSNNIDTNSRLCMSSAVVAYKMSLGEDSVPVCYDDIELADCFFVTGANPSWCHPIIWRRIEAHKAANPHVKIIVADPRKTDSCTIADLHLQINPGTDITLNHAIGRCLIENGDIDVEFIKNHTEGFDQYQEIVFGRTLLEAAEICGILPADILLAAQYIGNAKGFLTMWTMGLNQSATGVNKNLSLINLNLITGHIGKPGSGPFSLTGQPNAMGGREVGGLSNLLPAHRNLANPQHREEVQKFWGGTVISDKPGLSATEMFEALNDGRLKAIWIICTNPLVSLPNVKIAEAGLKKAKFVVVQEISTKPETLQYADVILPAATWAEKEGTMTNSERRISYLNKIVEPPGEALPDTQIIYRFAQKMGYKGFDYADYNAIYKEHAALTAGTNIDISGLDHSLLKEKKTVQWPFTKDDKEKGTSRLFTDKVFHTPSSKAIIHGVSDAITSEKPNADFPLILTTGRIRDQWHTMSKTGKVNKLKRHISKAYLEIHPADARRLGIADESLVLVSSRRGEVRVKAKVSAGIKKGVVFLPMHWGKILGNDLNRTNNITSDLVDPLSKEPDFKFCAVKVEKYKKQKQRIVIIGAGAGAYGFVQSYRVINEDDEIIIFSKEFFPFYNRVMLPDYISGTQSWDQLVKMKESEEPGYNIKVHKGVSIEKIDRENKCVFDSAGQITYYDILIMATGSRAAIPKNVPQLPGIFTMRSRIDADNFKNHISKNAHVVIVGGGLLGLEMAASLREINVRITIVQRISRFLDRQLDPLGSQLLHEEMVDQGCDIYYDDEVQLFYGQQSLAGIRLKSGRHIECDAMVIAIGTIPNIELAKECGLLCQRGVIVNERLQTNDPSIFALGEIAEFRGFLYGITAAAEQQAAVVADFISGDISSYYTESLLMNIIKIHGFDLCSMGIPECPNDTEYEEIIFIDKSARYYKKCIIHQDRLVGAILIGDKTEFQEFRELIANKIELSTKRLQLLRSGKKAEPVLGKLVCSCNNVGVENLKKNIDDGCSNLQDLCAITGAGTGCGSCRPEVQRILENCTRTLNGEWAMLNRE
;
A
#
# COMPACT_ATOMS: atom_id res chain seq x y z
N MET A 1 25.87 -26.03 -9.97
CA MET A 1 26.37 -24.87 -10.73
C MET A 1 25.65 -24.86 -12.06
N VAL A 2 24.72 -23.92 -12.27
CA VAL A 2 23.98 -23.78 -13.54
C VAL A 2 24.70 -22.73 -14.38
N THR A 3 25.02 -23.10 -15.60
CA THR A 3 25.76 -22.33 -16.61
C THR A 3 25.16 -20.94 -16.83
N ASN A 4 26.01 -19.94 -16.64
CA ASN A 4 25.74 -18.51 -16.74
C ASN A 4 25.53 -18.11 -18.21
N SER A 5 24.31 -18.30 -18.76
CA SER A 5 23.96 -17.74 -20.06
C SER A 5 23.73 -16.23 -19.90
N LYS A 6 24.59 -15.40 -20.51
CA LYS A 6 24.63 -13.93 -20.33
C LYS A 6 23.25 -13.27 -20.42
N ASN A 7 22.66 -12.91 -19.27
CA ASN A 7 21.53 -11.98 -19.19
C ASN A 7 21.99 -10.61 -19.72
N LYS A 8 21.15 -9.94 -20.52
CA LYS A 8 21.41 -8.54 -20.90
C LYS A 8 21.18 -7.65 -19.68
N SER A 9 22.15 -6.81 -19.38
CA SER A 9 22.15 -5.90 -18.24
C SER A 9 22.01 -4.46 -18.72
N PHE A 10 21.20 -3.66 -18.03
CA PHE A 10 20.92 -2.27 -18.36
C PHE A 10 21.02 -1.40 -17.11
N THR A 11 21.42 -0.15 -17.24
CA THR A 11 21.34 0.83 -16.16
C THR A 11 20.04 1.63 -16.26
N SER A 12 19.48 2.03 -15.12
CA SER A 12 18.33 2.92 -15.05
C SER A 12 18.30 3.65 -13.70
N THR A 13 17.27 4.47 -13.47
CA THR A 13 17.06 5.18 -12.20
C THR A 13 15.70 4.85 -11.62
N CYS A 14 15.61 4.73 -10.29
CA CYS A 14 14.38 4.49 -9.57
C CYS A 14 13.35 5.62 -9.76
N CYS A 15 12.11 5.28 -10.13
CA CYS A 15 11.05 6.24 -10.44
C CYS A 15 10.09 6.54 -9.26
N TYR A 16 10.57 6.53 -8.01
CA TYR A 16 9.76 6.81 -6.82
C TYR A 16 10.03 8.20 -6.24
N CYS A 17 10.88 8.33 -5.22
CA CYS A 17 11.19 9.62 -4.62
C CYS A 17 12.19 10.44 -5.45
N GLY A 18 12.26 11.74 -5.23
CA GLY A 18 13.21 12.68 -5.86
C GLY A 18 14.69 12.49 -5.48
N VAL A 19 15.10 11.30 -5.02
CA VAL A 19 16.49 10.97 -4.71
C VAL A 19 17.27 10.58 -5.98
N GLY A 20 16.65 9.83 -6.89
CA GLY A 20 17.33 9.38 -8.11
C GLY A 20 18.33 8.25 -7.89
N CYS A 21 17.94 7.17 -7.20
CA CYS A 21 18.81 6.01 -6.97
C CYS A 21 19.03 5.22 -8.27
N GLY A 22 20.30 4.97 -8.63
CA GLY A 22 20.67 4.16 -9.79
C GLY A 22 20.45 2.67 -9.54
N VAL A 23 20.01 1.96 -10.58
CA VAL A 23 19.74 0.52 -10.57
C VAL A 23 20.37 -0.15 -11.78
N VAL A 24 20.80 -1.39 -11.57
CA VAL A 24 21.17 -2.32 -12.64
C VAL A 24 20.01 -3.31 -12.81
N VAL A 25 19.52 -3.43 -14.04
CA VAL A 25 18.36 -4.25 -14.38
C VAL A 25 18.80 -5.39 -15.29
N HIS A 26 18.48 -6.62 -14.90
CA HIS A 26 18.75 -7.82 -15.68
C HIS A 26 17.47 -8.34 -16.30
N LYS A 27 17.49 -8.53 -17.62
CA LYS A 27 16.37 -9.10 -18.37
C LYS A 27 16.65 -10.57 -18.68
N ASP A 28 15.69 -11.43 -18.32
CA ASP A 28 15.75 -12.86 -18.65
C ASP A 28 15.23 -13.16 -20.06
N LYS A 29 15.26 -14.44 -20.47
CA LYS A 29 14.78 -14.87 -21.79
C LYS A 29 13.25 -14.79 -21.95
N LYS A 30 12.49 -14.85 -20.85
CA LYS A 30 11.02 -14.70 -20.85
C LYS A 30 10.60 -13.22 -20.89
N GLY A 31 11.56 -12.30 -20.77
CA GLY A 31 11.32 -10.86 -20.76
C GLY A 31 11.01 -10.28 -19.38
N ASN A 32 11.08 -11.09 -18.32
CA ASN A 32 10.96 -10.60 -16.95
C ASN A 32 12.25 -9.86 -16.56
N ILE A 33 12.08 -8.88 -15.67
CA ILE A 33 13.20 -8.11 -15.14
C ILE A 33 13.44 -8.39 -13.65
N THR A 34 14.71 -8.42 -13.28
CA THR A 34 15.17 -8.33 -11.89
C THR A 34 16.10 -7.14 -11.76
N LEU A 35 16.33 -6.64 -10.56
CA LEU A 35 17.20 -5.49 -10.35
C LEU A 35 18.01 -5.58 -9.07
N GLU A 36 19.10 -4.83 -9.06
CA GLU A 36 19.90 -4.50 -7.89
C GLU A 36 20.33 -3.02 -7.94
N GLY A 37 20.89 -2.50 -6.84
CA GLY A 37 21.39 -1.13 -6.82
C GLY A 37 22.70 -1.01 -7.60
N ASP A 38 22.84 0.05 -8.41
CA ASP A 38 24.10 0.33 -9.10
C ASP A 38 25.14 0.82 -8.08
N LYS A 39 26.17 0.00 -7.87
CA LYS A 39 27.27 0.26 -6.92
C LYS A 39 28.10 1.49 -7.32
N ASP A 40 28.15 1.79 -8.61
CA ASP A 40 28.93 2.90 -9.16
C ASP A 40 28.13 4.20 -9.25
N HIS A 41 26.83 4.16 -8.96
CA HIS A 41 25.98 5.35 -9.07
C HIS A 41 26.20 6.30 -7.86
N PRO A 42 26.50 7.59 -8.10
CA PRO A 42 27.00 8.51 -7.05
C PRO A 42 25.97 8.77 -5.94
N VAL A 43 24.68 8.74 -6.28
CA VAL A 43 23.58 9.02 -5.35
C VAL A 43 23.47 7.97 -4.25
N ASN A 44 23.36 6.69 -4.62
CA ASN A 44 22.96 5.62 -3.73
C ASN A 44 24.06 4.58 -3.46
N LYS A 45 25.15 4.55 -4.24
CA LYS A 45 26.31 3.68 -4.01
C LYS A 45 25.89 2.21 -3.79
N GLY A 46 24.96 1.71 -4.61
CA GLY A 46 24.42 0.35 -4.53
C GLY A 46 23.27 0.14 -3.54
N MET A 47 22.94 1.11 -2.68
CA MET A 47 21.83 0.99 -1.72
C MET A 47 20.47 1.19 -2.39
N LEU A 48 19.46 0.43 -1.93
CA LEU A 48 18.05 0.63 -2.31
C LEU A 48 17.14 0.50 -1.09
N CYS A 49 16.09 1.32 -1.04
CA CYS A 49 15.04 1.19 -0.03
C CYS A 49 14.06 0.05 -0.35
N SER A 50 13.14 -0.25 0.57
CA SER A 50 12.10 -1.30 0.38
C SER A 50 11.34 -1.16 -0.94
N LYS A 51 11.01 0.07 -1.35
CA LYS A 51 10.34 0.34 -2.62
C LYS A 51 11.28 0.05 -3.81
N GLY A 52 12.53 0.52 -3.73
CA GLY A 52 13.52 0.37 -4.80
C GLY A 52 13.83 -1.07 -5.15
N ILE A 53 14.09 -1.94 -4.16
CA ILE A 53 14.43 -3.36 -4.36
C ILE A 53 13.26 -4.21 -4.89
N ASN A 54 12.03 -3.68 -4.85
CA ASN A 54 10.82 -4.34 -5.32
C ASN A 54 10.22 -3.67 -6.56
N LEU A 55 10.92 -2.69 -7.18
CA LEU A 55 10.40 -1.92 -8.31
C LEU A 55 10.09 -2.78 -9.54
N GLN A 56 10.85 -3.85 -9.78
CA GLN A 56 10.66 -4.81 -10.88
C GLN A 56 9.26 -5.43 -10.90
N TYR A 57 8.65 -5.68 -9.73
CA TYR A 57 7.31 -6.28 -9.67
C TYR A 57 6.23 -5.36 -10.22
N THR A 58 6.48 -4.05 -10.31
CA THR A 58 5.51 -3.12 -10.90
C THR A 58 5.38 -3.25 -12.41
N VAL A 59 6.39 -3.83 -13.06
CA VAL A 59 6.47 -4.07 -14.50
C VAL A 59 6.17 -5.53 -14.83
N ASN A 60 6.73 -6.47 -14.06
CA ASN A 60 6.48 -7.90 -14.25
C ASN A 60 5.00 -8.27 -14.00
N ASP A 61 4.36 -7.64 -13.00
CA ASP A 61 2.94 -7.88 -12.70
C ASP A 61 2.03 -7.02 -13.60
N LYS A 62 1.50 -7.67 -14.64
CA LYS A 62 0.63 -7.06 -15.65
C LYS A 62 -0.87 -7.18 -15.35
N SER A 63 -1.25 -7.74 -14.20
CA SER A 63 -2.64 -8.11 -13.88
C SER A 63 -3.65 -6.95 -13.88
N ASP A 64 -3.18 -5.73 -13.64
CA ASP A 64 -4.01 -4.51 -13.63
C ASP A 64 -3.59 -3.49 -14.70
N ARG A 65 -2.84 -3.89 -15.73
CA ARG A 65 -2.38 -2.97 -16.77
C ARG A 65 -3.49 -2.60 -17.73
N LEU A 66 -3.55 -1.32 -18.10
CA LEU A 66 -4.34 -0.85 -19.25
C LEU A 66 -3.61 -1.28 -20.53
N LEU A 67 -4.31 -1.98 -21.42
CA LEU A 67 -3.72 -2.60 -22.61
C LEU A 67 -4.12 -1.90 -23.92
N TYR A 68 -5.29 -1.27 -23.96
CA TYR A 68 -5.87 -0.72 -25.20
C TYR A 68 -6.56 0.63 -24.92
N PRO A 69 -6.58 1.55 -25.89
CA PRO A 69 -7.43 2.74 -25.80
C PRO A 69 -8.89 2.37 -25.58
N GLN A 70 -9.57 3.15 -24.74
CA GLN A 70 -10.98 2.99 -24.48
C GLN A 70 -11.70 4.33 -24.57
N MET A 71 -12.94 4.32 -25.03
CA MET A 71 -13.73 5.54 -25.19
C MET A 71 -15.20 5.30 -24.85
N ARG A 72 -15.87 6.33 -24.35
CA ARG A 72 -17.33 6.42 -24.28
C ARG A 72 -17.84 7.30 -25.41
N TYR A 73 -18.83 6.81 -26.16
CA TYR A 73 -19.53 7.64 -27.15
C TYR A 73 -20.43 8.70 -26.49
N ASN A 74 -20.88 8.45 -25.25
CA ASN A 74 -21.62 9.36 -24.38
C ASN A 74 -21.30 9.01 -22.92
N LYS A 75 -21.30 9.99 -22.00
CA LYS A 75 -21.08 9.81 -20.56
C LYS A 75 -21.90 8.70 -19.90
N ASN A 76 -23.11 8.44 -20.40
CA ASN A 76 -24.00 7.40 -19.87
C ASN A 76 -23.77 6.01 -20.50
N MET A 77 -22.88 5.88 -21.49
CA MET A 77 -22.55 4.61 -22.15
C MET A 77 -21.29 3.99 -21.53
N PRO A 78 -21.16 2.65 -21.53
CA PRO A 78 -19.94 1.99 -21.05
C PRO A 78 -18.72 2.35 -21.92
N LEU A 79 -17.53 2.23 -21.33
CA LEU A 79 -16.26 2.30 -22.06
C LEU A 79 -16.15 1.13 -23.03
N GLN A 80 -15.72 1.40 -24.25
CA GLN A 80 -15.46 0.39 -25.28
C GLN A 80 -14.03 0.51 -25.77
N ARG A 81 -13.41 -0.64 -26.09
CA ARG A 81 -12.09 -0.66 -26.77
C ARG A 81 -12.23 0.01 -28.14
N VAL A 82 -11.29 0.89 -28.45
CA VAL A 82 -11.20 1.58 -29.75
C VAL A 82 -9.76 1.57 -30.25
N THR A 83 -9.54 1.96 -31.50
CA THR A 83 -8.19 2.16 -32.03
C THR A 83 -7.56 3.42 -31.46
N TRP A 84 -6.23 3.51 -31.52
CA TRP A 84 -5.51 4.74 -31.15
C TRP A 84 -5.95 5.94 -31.99
N ASP A 85 -6.17 5.74 -33.30
CA ASP A 85 -6.54 6.84 -34.19
C ASP A 85 -7.95 7.34 -33.87
N ASP A 86 -8.92 6.46 -33.63
CA ASP A 86 -10.28 6.87 -33.22
C ASP A 86 -10.27 7.66 -31.91
N ALA A 87 -9.52 7.19 -30.91
CA ALA A 87 -9.42 7.86 -29.61
C ALA A 87 -8.81 9.26 -29.73
N LEU A 88 -7.71 9.39 -30.49
CA LEU A 88 -7.02 10.66 -30.67
C LEU A 88 -7.77 11.61 -31.61
N ASP A 89 -8.41 11.10 -32.67
CA ASP A 89 -9.24 11.91 -33.58
C ASP A 89 -10.44 12.50 -32.85
N ARG A 90 -11.12 11.69 -32.02
CA ARG A 90 -12.20 12.20 -31.17
C ARG A 90 -11.71 13.24 -30.18
N THR A 91 -10.61 12.96 -29.49
CA THR A 91 -10.03 13.87 -28.50
C THR A 91 -9.65 15.21 -29.15
N ALA A 92 -8.98 15.17 -30.30
CA ALA A 92 -8.60 16.37 -31.04
C ALA A 92 -9.81 17.16 -31.55
N ALA A 93 -10.82 16.48 -32.10
CA ALA A 93 -12.04 17.14 -32.56
C ALA A 93 -12.78 17.86 -31.41
N VAL A 94 -12.88 17.24 -30.24
CA VAL A 94 -13.52 17.85 -29.05
C VAL A 94 -12.71 19.03 -28.53
N PHE A 95 -11.37 18.90 -28.43
CA PHE A 95 -10.50 20.00 -28.02
C PHE A 95 -10.61 21.20 -28.96
N LYS A 96 -10.54 20.99 -30.29
CA LYS A 96 -10.75 22.05 -31.29
C LYS A 96 -12.09 22.74 -31.09
N THR A 97 -13.17 21.96 -30.97
CA THR A 97 -14.53 22.49 -30.76
C THR A 97 -14.61 23.39 -29.52
N PHE A 98 -13.99 22.98 -28.40
CA PHE A 98 -14.01 23.78 -27.19
C PHE A 98 -13.14 25.02 -27.29
N ILE A 99 -11.94 24.90 -27.88
CA ILE A 99 -11.05 26.04 -28.09
C ILE A 99 -11.70 27.09 -29.00
N GLU A 100 -12.30 26.66 -30.12
CA GLU A 100 -13.00 27.55 -31.07
C GLU A 100 -14.21 28.25 -30.43
N LYS A 101 -14.98 27.53 -29.61
CA LYS A 101 -16.22 28.05 -29.02
C LYS A 101 -16.03 28.84 -27.73
N TYR A 102 -15.05 28.48 -26.90
CA TYR A 102 -14.89 28.99 -25.54
C TYR A 102 -13.50 29.57 -25.27
N GLY A 103 -12.59 29.55 -26.24
CA GLY A 103 -11.21 30.03 -26.11
C GLY A 103 -10.24 28.96 -25.61
N ALA A 104 -8.94 29.24 -25.73
CA ALA A 104 -7.85 28.32 -25.40
C ALA A 104 -7.89 27.86 -23.93
N ASP A 105 -8.29 28.73 -23.00
CA ASP A 105 -8.37 28.44 -21.57
C ASP A 105 -9.54 27.51 -21.19
N SER A 106 -10.33 27.05 -22.15
CA SER A 106 -11.40 26.08 -21.94
C SER A 106 -10.91 24.63 -21.82
N VAL A 107 -9.63 24.36 -22.07
CA VAL A 107 -8.99 23.05 -21.95
C VAL A 107 -7.78 23.11 -21.01
N ALA A 108 -7.44 22.00 -20.35
CA ALA A 108 -6.31 21.94 -19.43
C ALA A 108 -5.63 20.58 -19.39
N PHE A 109 -4.36 20.58 -18.99
CA PHE A 109 -3.56 19.39 -18.70
C PHE A 109 -3.19 19.36 -17.21
N TYR A 110 -3.61 18.31 -16.50
CA TYR A 110 -3.18 18.05 -15.13
C TYR A 110 -2.22 16.87 -15.09
N ILE A 111 -0.93 17.15 -14.93
CA ILE A 111 0.14 16.17 -15.11
C ILE A 111 0.91 15.92 -13.80
N SER A 112 2.07 15.26 -13.87
CA SER A 112 2.71 14.66 -12.71
C SER A 112 4.23 14.79 -12.74
N GLY A 113 4.85 15.05 -11.59
CA GLY A 113 6.31 14.94 -11.39
C GLY A 113 6.87 13.53 -11.59
N GLN A 114 6.05 12.58 -12.03
CA GLN A 114 6.44 11.25 -12.51
C GLN A 114 6.71 11.20 -14.02
N CYS A 115 6.29 12.22 -14.79
CA CYS A 115 6.59 12.30 -16.22
C CYS A 115 8.09 12.46 -16.44
N LEU A 116 8.60 11.91 -17.54
CA LEU A 116 9.97 12.16 -18.01
C LEU A 116 10.09 13.60 -18.52
N THR A 117 11.31 14.14 -18.52
CA THR A 117 11.54 15.55 -18.91
C THR A 117 11.09 15.82 -20.34
N GLU A 118 11.24 14.84 -21.24
CA GLU A 118 10.79 14.91 -22.63
C GLU A 118 9.26 15.00 -22.74
N GLU A 119 8.54 14.24 -21.91
CA GLU A 119 7.06 14.24 -21.87
C GLU A 119 6.56 15.60 -21.39
N TYR A 120 7.18 16.07 -20.31
CA TYR A 120 6.99 17.37 -19.73
C TYR A 120 7.22 18.51 -20.76
N TYR A 121 8.31 18.44 -21.51
CA TYR A 121 8.67 19.42 -22.53
C TYR A 121 7.62 19.49 -23.65
N VAL A 122 7.25 18.35 -24.22
CA VAL A 122 6.30 18.30 -25.34
C VAL A 122 4.92 18.83 -24.95
N ILE A 123 4.41 18.50 -23.75
CA ILE A 123 3.11 19.03 -23.29
C ILE A 123 3.19 20.54 -23.10
N ASN A 124 4.27 21.05 -22.50
CA ASN A 124 4.43 22.49 -22.30
C ASN A 124 4.50 23.25 -23.62
N LYS A 125 5.29 22.75 -24.57
CA LYS A 125 5.35 23.29 -25.94
C LYS A 125 3.95 23.33 -26.56
N LEU A 126 3.20 22.22 -26.48
CA LEU A 126 1.86 22.10 -27.02
C LEU A 126 0.87 23.11 -26.41
N ILE A 127 0.70 23.11 -25.08
CA ILE A 127 -0.36 23.90 -24.43
C ILE A 127 -0.05 25.40 -24.49
N LYS A 128 1.19 25.81 -24.22
CA LYS A 128 1.58 27.23 -24.17
C LYS A 128 1.88 27.80 -25.55
N GLY A 129 2.66 27.06 -26.35
CA GLY A 129 3.15 27.51 -27.65
C GLY A 129 2.16 27.34 -28.81
N PHE A 130 1.21 26.39 -28.75
CA PHE A 130 0.34 26.09 -29.89
C PHE A 130 -1.16 26.19 -29.59
N ILE A 131 -1.62 25.69 -28.43
CA ILE A 131 -3.00 25.90 -28.01
C ILE A 131 -3.21 27.36 -27.55
N GLY A 132 -2.16 28.00 -27.01
CA GLY A 132 -2.19 29.39 -26.56
C GLY A 132 -2.77 29.56 -25.15
N SER A 133 -2.75 28.50 -24.32
CA SER A 133 -3.19 28.54 -22.93
C SER A 133 -2.05 28.21 -21.98
N ASN A 134 -2.07 28.80 -20.79
CA ASN A 134 -1.18 28.43 -19.69
C ASN A 134 -1.80 27.41 -18.72
N ASN A 135 -2.96 26.81 -19.06
CA ASN A 135 -3.69 25.82 -18.25
C ASN A 135 -3.02 24.44 -18.25
N ILE A 136 -1.79 24.40 -17.75
CA ILE A 136 -1.06 23.20 -17.39
C ILE A 136 -0.60 23.35 -15.95
N ASP A 137 -0.87 22.36 -15.12
CA ASP A 137 -0.27 22.29 -13.78
C ASP A 137 0.01 20.83 -13.42
N THR A 138 0.78 20.64 -12.36
CA THR A 138 1.22 19.32 -11.92
C THR A 138 0.89 19.09 -10.46
N ASN A 139 0.89 17.82 -10.05
CA ASN A 139 0.94 17.51 -8.61
C ASN A 139 2.19 18.04 -7.89
N SER A 140 3.23 18.53 -8.59
CA SER A 140 4.34 19.26 -7.98
C SER A 140 3.88 20.58 -7.36
N ARG A 141 2.76 21.17 -7.82
CA ARG A 141 2.06 22.28 -7.17
C ARG A 141 1.75 21.99 -5.71
N LEU A 142 1.39 20.74 -5.44
CA LEU A 142 0.97 20.26 -4.13
C LEU A 142 2.16 19.85 -3.25
N CYS A 143 3.40 20.11 -3.68
CA CYS A 143 4.59 19.44 -3.14
C CYS A 143 5.77 20.39 -2.86
N MET A 144 6.18 21.19 -3.85
CA MET A 144 7.42 21.98 -3.78
C MET A 144 7.24 23.45 -4.15
N SER A 145 6.04 23.88 -4.57
CA SER A 145 5.86 25.22 -5.12
C SER A 145 6.24 26.33 -4.15
N SER A 146 6.02 26.14 -2.85
CA SER A 146 6.46 27.10 -1.83
C SER A 146 7.98 27.25 -1.77
N ALA A 147 8.72 26.14 -1.82
CA ALA A 147 10.18 26.14 -1.84
C ALA A 147 10.74 26.81 -3.10
N VAL A 148 10.12 26.53 -4.26
CA VAL A 148 10.49 27.12 -5.56
C VAL A 148 10.35 28.64 -5.52
N VAL A 149 9.22 29.15 -5.02
CA VAL A 149 8.99 30.59 -4.90
C VAL A 149 9.99 31.21 -3.92
N ALA A 150 10.28 30.55 -2.79
CA ALA A 150 11.25 31.06 -1.82
C ALA A 150 12.69 31.10 -2.35
N TYR A 151 13.14 30.07 -3.10
CA TYR A 151 14.43 30.11 -3.80
C TYR A 151 14.48 31.25 -4.80
N LYS A 152 13.44 31.42 -5.63
CA LYS A 152 13.37 32.53 -6.58
C LYS A 152 13.45 33.91 -5.89
N MET A 153 12.76 34.06 -4.75
CA MET A 153 12.77 35.31 -3.99
C MET A 153 14.10 35.58 -3.26
N SER A 154 14.79 34.54 -2.79
CA SER A 154 16.03 34.71 -2.01
C SER A 154 17.29 34.70 -2.88
N LEU A 155 17.31 33.85 -3.92
CA LEU A 155 18.49 33.53 -4.74
C LEU A 155 18.32 33.95 -6.22
N GLY A 156 17.14 34.43 -6.61
CA GLY A 156 16.81 34.93 -7.96
C GLY A 156 16.15 33.91 -8.89
N GLU A 157 16.42 32.62 -8.69
CA GLU A 157 15.84 31.51 -9.46
C GLU A 157 15.58 30.27 -8.58
N ASP A 158 14.90 29.25 -9.13
CA ASP A 158 14.76 27.92 -8.49
C ASP A 158 16.08 27.13 -8.55
N SER A 159 17.11 27.68 -7.91
CA SER A 159 18.48 27.16 -7.91
C SER A 159 18.80 26.51 -6.58
N VAL A 160 18.66 25.18 -6.50
CA VAL A 160 19.05 24.41 -5.31
C VAL A 160 20.57 24.52 -5.15
N PRO A 161 21.13 25.08 -4.04
CA PRO A 161 22.57 25.36 -3.96
C PRO A 161 23.48 24.14 -3.78
N VAL A 162 22.96 23.10 -3.10
CA VAL A 162 23.75 22.00 -2.55
C VAL A 162 23.86 20.78 -3.48
N CYS A 163 24.76 19.85 -3.15
CA CYS A 163 24.79 18.49 -3.70
C CYS A 163 24.72 17.44 -2.58
N TYR A 164 24.49 16.18 -2.92
CA TYR A 164 24.45 15.11 -1.92
C TYR A 164 25.80 14.86 -1.24
N ASP A 165 26.92 15.20 -1.87
CA ASP A 165 28.24 15.08 -1.24
C ASP A 165 28.46 16.08 -0.10
N ASP A 166 27.57 17.09 0.04
CA ASP A 166 27.56 17.95 1.22
C ASP A 166 27.13 17.22 2.49
N ILE A 167 26.42 16.08 2.37
CA ILE A 167 26.00 15.30 3.53
C ILE A 167 27.20 14.78 4.31
N GLU A 168 28.22 14.27 3.63
CA GLU A 168 29.43 13.77 4.30
C GLU A 168 30.38 14.89 4.78
N LEU A 169 30.08 16.15 4.48
CA LEU A 169 30.91 17.31 4.83
C LEU A 169 30.28 18.21 5.90
N ALA A 170 28.97 18.11 6.11
CA ALA A 170 28.26 18.89 7.12
C ALA A 170 28.52 18.35 8.53
N ASP A 171 28.63 19.26 9.50
CA ASP A 171 28.72 18.94 10.93
C ASP A 171 27.47 19.37 11.72
N CYS A 172 26.54 20.09 11.09
CA CYS A 172 25.23 20.39 11.65
C CYS A 172 24.11 20.23 10.60
N PHE A 173 23.08 19.46 10.96
CA PHE A 173 21.88 19.26 10.16
C PHE A 173 20.67 19.82 10.90
N PHE A 174 19.89 20.68 10.24
CA PHE A 174 18.58 21.08 10.72
C PHE A 174 17.49 20.54 9.79
N VAL A 175 16.88 19.43 10.21
CA VAL A 175 15.80 18.76 9.49
C VAL A 175 14.46 19.28 10.00
N THR A 176 13.72 20.02 9.19
CA THR A 176 12.46 20.64 9.61
C THR A 176 11.32 20.30 8.66
N GLY A 177 10.17 19.92 9.23
CA GLY A 177 8.99 19.52 8.46
C GLY A 177 9.24 18.36 7.50
N ALA A 178 10.13 17.43 7.85
CA ALA A 178 10.54 16.31 7.00
C ALA A 178 10.77 15.02 7.80
N ASN A 179 10.43 13.89 7.18
CA ASN A 179 10.77 12.54 7.66
C ASN A 179 11.64 11.80 6.62
N PRO A 180 12.89 12.23 6.40
CA PRO A 180 13.78 11.63 5.39
C PRO A 180 14.03 10.14 5.64
N SER A 181 13.96 9.67 6.89
CA SER A 181 14.08 8.25 7.24
C SER A 181 13.11 7.34 6.45
N TRP A 182 11.88 7.81 6.19
CA TRP A 182 10.87 7.05 5.44
C TRP A 182 10.66 7.57 4.01
N CYS A 183 10.72 8.89 3.83
CA CYS A 183 10.40 9.53 2.55
C CYS A 183 11.60 9.58 1.59
N HIS A 184 12.82 9.68 2.12
CA HIS A 184 14.08 9.75 1.37
C HIS A 184 15.14 8.81 1.97
N PRO A 185 14.88 7.50 2.11
CA PRO A 185 15.64 6.65 3.03
C PRO A 185 17.13 6.60 2.72
N ILE A 186 17.53 6.70 1.45
CA ILE A 186 18.93 6.66 1.03
C ILE A 186 19.70 7.91 1.48
N ILE A 187 19.08 9.08 1.43
CA ILE A 187 19.67 10.31 1.97
C ILE A 187 19.85 10.18 3.48
N TRP A 188 18.82 9.66 4.16
CA TRP A 188 18.93 9.42 5.60
C TRP A 188 19.96 8.35 5.97
N ARG A 189 20.13 7.29 5.16
CA ARG A 189 21.20 6.29 5.35
C ARG A 189 22.59 6.94 5.29
N ARG A 190 22.81 7.90 4.39
CA ARG A 190 24.07 8.64 4.31
C ARG A 190 24.31 9.49 5.57
N ILE A 191 23.29 10.19 6.06
CA ILE A 191 23.36 10.97 7.31
C ILE A 191 23.66 10.05 8.51
N GLU A 192 22.99 8.90 8.61
CA GLU A 192 23.25 7.94 9.69
C GLU A 192 24.68 7.38 9.64
N ALA A 193 25.17 7.01 8.45
CA ALA A 193 26.54 6.54 8.28
C ALA A 193 27.55 7.64 8.66
N HIS A 194 27.26 8.89 8.27
CA HIS A 194 28.10 10.04 8.60
C HIS A 194 28.12 10.34 10.10
N LYS A 195 26.97 10.41 10.78
CA LYS A 195 26.86 10.59 12.24
C LYS A 195 27.52 9.45 13.01
N ALA A 196 27.39 8.21 12.55
CA ALA A 196 28.05 7.06 13.17
C ALA A 196 29.58 7.13 13.05
N ALA A 197 30.10 7.58 11.89
CA ALA A 197 31.53 7.81 11.70
C ALA A 197 32.05 9.06 12.44
N ASN A 198 31.17 10.06 12.65
CA ASN A 198 31.51 11.36 13.21
C ASN A 198 30.53 11.73 14.35
N PRO A 199 30.72 11.21 15.58
CA PRO A 199 29.77 11.40 16.68
C PRO A 199 29.51 12.88 17.07
N HIS A 200 30.44 13.77 16.73
CA HIS A 200 30.33 15.21 17.00
C HIS A 200 29.28 15.93 16.13
N VAL A 201 28.94 15.38 14.95
CA VAL A 201 27.93 15.93 14.03
C VAL A 201 26.63 16.14 14.79
N LYS A 202 26.00 17.31 14.67
CA LYS A 202 24.74 17.62 15.36
C LYS A 202 23.54 17.51 14.44
N ILE A 203 22.48 16.88 14.91
CA ILE A 203 21.22 16.72 14.18
C ILE A 203 20.07 17.30 14.99
N ILE A 204 19.47 18.36 14.47
CA ILE A 204 18.26 18.99 14.99
C ILE A 204 17.09 18.56 14.12
N VAL A 205 16.01 18.08 14.73
CA VAL A 205 14.76 17.75 14.05
C VAL A 205 13.64 18.62 14.59
N ALA A 206 12.96 19.39 13.74
CA ALA A 206 11.73 20.11 14.08
C ALA A 206 10.52 19.48 13.39
N ASP A 207 9.67 18.82 14.17
CA ASP A 207 8.45 18.16 13.70
C ASP A 207 7.49 17.95 14.89
N PRO A 208 6.18 18.30 14.80
CA PRO A 208 5.20 18.00 15.85
C PRO A 208 5.10 16.50 16.17
N ARG A 209 5.51 15.64 15.25
CA ARG A 209 5.57 14.20 15.42
C ARG A 209 7.01 13.74 15.63
N LYS A 210 7.24 12.92 16.64
CA LYS A 210 8.48 12.18 16.84
C LYS A 210 8.59 11.08 15.79
N THR A 211 9.11 11.44 14.63
CA THR A 211 9.30 10.51 13.51
C THR A 211 10.54 9.64 13.71
N ASP A 212 10.71 8.64 12.85
CA ASP A 212 11.91 7.78 12.84
C ASP A 212 13.20 8.54 12.49
N SER A 213 13.11 9.78 12.02
CA SER A 213 14.28 10.66 11.85
C SER A 213 14.76 11.20 13.20
N CYS A 214 13.91 11.23 14.24
CA CYS A 214 14.29 11.66 15.58
C CYS A 214 15.15 10.64 16.34
N THR A 215 15.27 9.40 15.85
CA THR A 215 15.99 8.32 16.56
C THR A 215 17.48 8.62 16.76
N ILE A 216 18.11 9.31 15.81
CA ILE A 216 19.53 9.71 15.91
C ILE A 216 19.70 11.23 16.08
N ALA A 217 18.62 11.95 16.37
CA ALA A 217 18.66 13.40 16.55
C ALA A 217 19.25 13.74 17.93
N ASP A 218 20.17 14.70 17.95
CA ASP A 218 20.69 15.28 19.20
C ASP A 218 19.64 16.19 19.87
N LEU A 219 18.74 16.78 19.08
CA LEU A 219 17.67 17.66 19.55
C LEU A 219 16.40 17.45 18.72
N HIS A 220 15.27 17.21 19.39
CA HIS A 220 13.94 17.18 18.77
C HIS A 220 13.10 18.36 19.28
N LEU A 221 12.85 19.33 18.39
CA LEU A 221 11.96 20.45 18.61
C LEU A 221 10.54 20.03 18.23
N GLN A 222 9.77 19.54 19.20
CA GLN A 222 8.38 19.12 18.98
C GLN A 222 7.44 20.32 18.90
N ILE A 223 7.52 21.08 17.80
CA ILE A 223 6.86 22.37 17.61
C ILE A 223 5.32 22.26 17.52
N ASN A 224 4.59 23.31 17.92
CA ASN A 224 3.19 23.55 17.57
C ASN A 224 3.06 23.72 16.04
N PRO A 225 2.19 22.98 15.33
CA PRO A 225 2.00 23.15 13.89
C PRO A 225 1.75 24.62 13.52
N GLY A 226 2.35 25.10 12.42
CA GLY A 226 2.16 26.46 11.93
C GLY A 226 3.12 27.51 12.48
N THR A 227 3.91 27.19 13.51
CA THR A 227 4.80 28.17 14.18
C THR A 227 6.24 28.14 13.69
N ASP A 228 6.48 27.54 12.52
CA ASP A 228 7.82 27.33 11.94
C ASP A 228 8.60 28.65 11.74
N ILE A 229 7.92 29.71 11.31
CA ILE A 229 8.53 31.05 11.12
C ILE A 229 8.98 31.62 12.47
N THR A 230 8.12 31.51 13.49
CA THR A 230 8.43 31.96 14.86
C THR A 230 9.66 31.24 15.42
N LEU A 231 9.78 29.92 15.20
CA LEU A 231 10.95 29.15 15.59
C LEU A 231 12.22 29.65 14.88
N ASN A 232 12.16 29.79 13.55
CA ASN A 232 13.32 30.25 12.76
C ASN A 232 13.74 31.67 13.15
N HIS A 233 12.79 32.56 13.43
CA HIS A 233 13.09 33.90 13.94
C HIS A 233 13.74 33.88 15.32
N ALA A 234 13.27 33.02 16.23
CA ALA A 234 13.87 32.89 17.55
C ALA A 234 15.31 32.36 17.49
N ILE A 235 15.58 31.37 16.63
CA ILE A 235 16.93 30.88 16.36
C ILE A 235 17.78 32.00 15.75
N GLY A 236 17.27 32.70 14.74
CA GLY A 236 17.95 33.82 14.10
C GLY A 236 18.31 34.96 15.07
N ARG A 237 17.38 35.32 15.96
CA ARG A 237 17.63 36.28 17.05
C ARG A 237 18.80 35.82 17.92
N CYS A 238 18.78 34.56 18.38
CA CYS A 238 19.86 34.03 19.22
C CYS A 238 21.21 34.06 18.50
N LEU A 239 21.27 33.71 17.21
CA LEU A 239 22.50 33.78 16.42
C LEU A 239 23.04 35.22 16.32
N ILE A 240 22.16 36.22 16.16
CA ILE A 240 22.56 37.63 16.15
C ILE A 240 23.06 38.07 17.54
N GLU A 241 22.34 37.73 18.61
CA GLU A 241 22.70 38.09 19.99
C GLU A 241 24.03 37.47 20.42
N ASN A 242 24.32 36.25 19.95
CA ASN A 242 25.58 35.55 20.24
C ASN A 242 26.78 36.04 19.41
N GLY A 243 26.53 36.77 18.31
CA GLY A 243 27.56 37.12 17.34
C GLY A 243 27.94 35.99 16.38
N ASP A 244 27.10 34.97 16.23
CA ASP A 244 27.31 33.78 15.39
C ASP A 244 26.89 34.01 13.91
N ILE A 245 26.89 35.26 13.44
CA ILE A 245 26.52 35.65 12.07
C ILE A 245 27.76 36.03 11.24
N ASP A 246 27.70 35.81 9.92
CA ASP A 246 28.76 36.17 8.98
C ASP A 246 28.55 37.61 8.49
N VAL A 247 28.97 38.58 9.31
CA VAL A 247 28.79 40.03 9.06
C VAL A 247 29.39 40.47 7.72
N GLU A 248 30.55 39.90 7.34
CA GLU A 248 31.20 40.22 6.07
C GLU A 248 30.38 39.71 4.89
N PHE A 249 29.90 38.46 4.96
CA PHE A 249 29.02 37.91 3.93
C PHE A 249 27.73 38.71 3.80
N ILE A 250 27.08 39.03 4.92
CA ILE A 250 25.83 39.81 4.95
C ILE A 250 26.03 41.15 4.23
N LYS A 251 27.07 41.91 4.61
CA LYS A 251 27.33 43.24 4.05
C LYS A 251 27.65 43.20 2.56
N ASN A 252 28.45 42.23 2.12
CA ASN A 252 29.01 42.23 0.77
C ASN A 252 28.13 41.49 -0.24
N HIS A 253 27.40 40.46 0.19
CA HIS A 253 26.71 39.51 -0.70
C HIS A 253 25.22 39.37 -0.43
N THR A 254 24.65 40.13 0.51
CA THR A 254 23.22 40.12 0.78
C THR A 254 22.59 41.51 0.81
N GLU A 255 21.26 41.55 0.78
CA GLU A 255 20.41 42.71 1.06
C GLU A 255 19.24 42.30 1.97
N GLY A 256 18.60 43.27 2.65
CA GLY A 256 17.41 43.02 3.49
C GLY A 256 17.67 42.62 4.96
N PHE A 257 18.93 42.57 5.40
CA PHE A 257 19.29 42.19 6.77
C PHE A 257 18.67 43.09 7.85
N ASP A 258 18.67 44.41 7.67
CA ASP A 258 18.16 45.35 8.68
C ASP A 258 16.68 45.10 8.99
N GLN A 259 15.85 44.90 7.95
CA GLN A 259 14.43 44.58 8.12
C GLN A 259 14.23 43.22 8.80
N TYR A 260 15.06 42.23 8.46
CA TYR A 260 15.04 40.93 9.12
C TYR A 260 15.40 41.07 10.62
N GLN A 261 16.44 41.85 10.93
CA GLN A 261 16.86 42.11 12.30
C GLN A 261 15.73 42.77 13.10
N GLU A 262 15.10 43.83 12.59
CA GLU A 262 13.96 44.47 13.25
C GLU A 262 12.83 43.47 13.57
N ILE A 263 12.50 42.59 12.63
CA ILE A 263 11.45 41.58 12.81
C ILE A 263 11.81 40.54 13.86
N VAL A 264 13.03 39.97 13.84
CA VAL A 264 13.41 38.94 14.81
C VAL A 264 13.60 39.49 16.22
N PHE A 265 13.97 40.77 16.35
CA PHE A 265 14.06 41.45 17.65
C PHE A 265 12.70 41.93 18.19
N GLY A 266 11.67 41.99 17.34
CA GLY A 266 10.31 42.37 17.72
C GLY A 266 9.60 41.40 18.68
N ARG A 267 10.12 40.17 18.86
CA ARG A 267 9.62 39.21 19.85
C ARG A 267 10.77 38.68 20.71
N THR A 268 10.49 38.47 22.00
CA THR A 268 11.45 37.84 22.92
C THR A 268 11.54 36.33 22.69
N LEU A 269 12.65 35.73 23.14
CA LEU A 269 12.83 34.28 23.10
C LEU A 269 11.74 33.53 23.89
N LEU A 270 11.33 34.05 25.05
CA LEU A 270 10.32 33.42 25.91
C LEU A 270 8.95 33.38 25.23
N GLU A 271 8.51 34.49 24.63
CA GLU A 271 7.25 34.55 23.88
C GLU A 271 7.28 33.62 22.67
N ALA A 272 8.41 33.57 21.94
CA ALA A 272 8.56 32.68 20.80
C ALA A 272 8.50 31.20 21.21
N ALA A 273 9.16 30.84 22.32
CA ALA A 273 9.14 29.49 22.88
C ALA A 273 7.74 29.05 23.31
N GLU A 274 6.96 29.96 23.93
CA GLU A 274 5.58 29.72 24.30
C GLU A 274 4.69 29.45 23.08
N ILE A 275 4.78 30.32 22.04
CA ILE A 275 4.05 30.14 20.78
C ILE A 275 4.40 28.81 20.12
N CYS A 276 5.69 28.49 20.06
CA CYS A 276 6.18 27.24 19.48
C CYS A 276 5.85 26.01 20.33
N GLY A 277 5.50 26.18 21.61
CA GLY A 277 5.27 25.09 22.55
C GLY A 277 6.51 24.23 22.78
N ILE A 278 7.68 24.86 22.86
CA ILE A 278 9.01 24.26 23.10
C ILE A 278 9.72 24.99 24.24
N LEU A 279 10.74 24.38 24.83
CA LEU A 279 11.50 25.02 25.91
C LEU A 279 12.43 26.10 25.33
N PRO A 280 12.57 27.27 25.99
CA PRO A 280 13.53 28.29 25.57
C PRO A 280 14.97 27.74 25.49
N ALA A 281 15.34 26.86 26.41
CA ALA A 281 16.65 26.21 26.44
C ALA A 281 16.92 25.36 25.18
N ASP A 282 15.89 24.73 24.61
CA ASP A 282 16.03 23.93 23.38
C ASP A 282 16.25 24.83 22.16
N ILE A 283 15.63 26.02 22.11
CA ILE A 283 15.88 27.01 21.05
C ILE A 283 17.33 27.53 21.15
N LEU A 284 17.79 27.85 22.36
CA LEU A 284 19.17 28.26 22.59
C LEU A 284 20.16 27.17 22.19
N LEU A 285 19.86 25.91 22.51
CA LEU A 285 20.69 24.77 22.13
C LEU A 285 20.73 24.58 20.60
N ALA A 286 19.59 24.76 19.92
CA ALA A 286 19.54 24.73 18.46
C ALA A 286 20.41 25.84 17.86
N ALA A 287 20.28 27.08 18.35
CA ALA A 287 21.10 28.21 17.92
C ALA A 287 22.59 27.96 18.20
N GLN A 288 22.94 27.40 19.36
CA GLN A 288 24.31 27.04 19.70
C GLN A 288 24.89 25.97 18.75
N TYR A 289 24.13 24.92 18.42
CA TYR A 289 24.58 23.92 17.45
C TYR A 289 24.78 24.51 16.06
N ILE A 290 23.95 25.47 15.65
CA ILE A 290 24.08 26.16 14.36
C ILE A 290 25.28 27.12 14.38
N GLY A 291 25.44 27.95 15.41
CA GLY A 291 26.54 28.91 15.51
C GLY A 291 27.92 28.27 15.60
N ASN A 292 28.01 27.06 16.14
CA ASN A 292 29.27 26.30 16.19
C ASN A 292 29.57 25.50 14.90
N ALA A 293 28.64 25.46 13.93
CA ALA A 293 28.78 24.63 12.74
C ALA A 293 29.84 25.20 11.79
N LYS A 294 30.66 24.32 11.19
CA LYS A 294 31.50 24.67 10.04
C LYS A 294 30.79 24.36 8.72
N GLY A 295 29.92 23.35 8.73
CA GLY A 295 29.06 22.97 7.62
C GLY A 295 27.62 22.81 8.09
N PHE A 296 26.76 23.75 7.70
CA PHE A 296 25.36 23.78 8.11
C PHE A 296 24.40 23.50 6.95
N LEU A 297 23.72 22.35 7.01
CA LEU A 297 22.67 21.96 6.08
C LEU A 297 21.29 22.07 6.71
N THR A 298 20.41 22.87 6.12
CA THR A 298 18.97 22.80 6.42
C THR A 298 18.31 21.85 5.43
N MET A 299 17.43 20.98 5.91
CA MET A 299 16.74 19.98 5.09
C MET A 299 15.25 19.99 5.37
N TRP A 300 14.42 20.21 4.36
CA TRP A 300 12.97 20.29 4.58
C TRP A 300 12.15 19.73 3.42
N THR A 301 10.84 19.58 3.66
CA THR A 301 9.87 19.17 2.63
C THR A 301 8.45 19.63 3.01
N MET A 302 7.45 18.76 2.86
CA MET A 302 6.02 19.02 3.03
C MET A 302 5.58 19.72 4.31
N GLY A 303 6.28 19.57 5.44
CA GLY A 303 5.89 20.23 6.70
C GLY A 303 5.92 21.76 6.61
N LEU A 304 6.85 22.29 5.80
CA LEU A 304 6.93 23.72 5.50
C LEU A 304 6.14 24.06 4.22
N ASN A 305 6.28 23.24 3.17
CA ASN A 305 5.72 23.57 1.86
C ASN A 305 4.19 23.54 1.81
N GLN A 306 3.58 22.51 2.41
CA GLN A 306 2.12 22.30 2.34
C GLN A 306 1.40 23.10 3.43
N SER A 307 1.49 24.42 3.33
CA SER A 307 0.97 25.38 4.30
C SER A 307 0.37 26.62 3.63
N ALA A 308 -0.63 27.24 4.25
CA ALA A 308 -1.19 28.53 3.81
C ALA A 308 -0.20 29.72 3.86
N THR A 309 0.97 29.54 4.50
CA THR A 309 2.09 30.50 4.49
C THR A 309 3.42 29.82 4.11
N GLY A 310 3.36 28.79 3.26
CA GLY A 310 4.50 27.95 2.92
C GLY A 310 5.70 28.72 2.40
N VAL A 311 5.51 29.78 1.59
CA VAL A 311 6.62 30.58 1.06
C VAL A 311 7.39 31.27 2.19
N ASN A 312 6.69 31.90 3.13
CA ASN A 312 7.33 32.59 4.26
C ASN A 312 8.06 31.62 5.19
N LYS A 313 7.52 30.41 5.40
CA LYS A 313 8.21 29.36 6.15
C LYS A 313 9.56 29.01 5.52
N ASN A 314 9.56 28.82 4.20
CA ASN A 314 10.78 28.53 3.44
C ASN A 314 11.79 29.69 3.49
N LEU A 315 11.33 30.93 3.30
CA LEU A 315 12.17 32.14 3.39
C LEU A 315 12.83 32.26 4.77
N SER A 316 12.06 32.09 5.85
CA SER A 316 12.57 32.18 7.22
C SER A 316 13.66 31.13 7.51
N LEU A 317 13.58 29.94 6.89
CA LEU A 317 14.60 28.90 7.01
C LEU A 317 15.85 29.23 6.20
N ILE A 318 15.68 29.69 4.95
CA ILE A 318 16.79 30.11 4.07
C ILE A 318 17.58 31.24 4.72
N ASN A 319 16.91 32.18 5.39
CA ASN A 319 17.58 33.27 6.12
C ASN A 319 18.61 32.76 7.12
N LEU A 320 18.37 31.64 7.81
CA LEU A 320 19.34 31.07 8.75
C LEU A 320 20.66 30.69 8.05
N ASN A 321 20.59 30.12 6.85
CA ASN A 321 21.78 29.84 6.04
C ASN A 321 22.45 31.13 5.53
N LEU A 322 21.67 32.15 5.18
CA LEU A 322 22.21 33.43 4.68
C LEU A 322 22.91 34.24 5.77
N ILE A 323 22.30 34.39 6.95
CA ILE A 323 22.90 35.19 8.05
C ILE A 323 24.16 34.54 8.62
N THR A 324 24.28 33.22 8.53
CA THR A 324 25.48 32.48 8.97
C THR A 324 26.50 32.31 7.84
N GLY A 325 26.20 32.77 6.62
CA GLY A 325 27.06 32.61 5.44
C GLY A 325 27.25 31.15 5.01
N HIS A 326 26.39 30.22 5.43
CA HIS A 326 26.42 28.81 5.06
C HIS A 326 25.67 28.55 3.74
N ILE A 327 26.20 29.09 2.64
CA ILE A 327 25.74 28.85 1.26
C ILE A 327 26.93 28.97 0.30
N GLY A 328 26.94 28.18 -0.78
CA GLY A 328 28.06 28.15 -1.73
C GLY A 328 29.36 27.57 -1.14
N LYS A 329 29.29 26.92 0.03
CA LYS A 329 30.41 26.32 0.74
C LYS A 329 30.19 24.79 0.87
N PRO A 330 31.26 23.97 0.91
CA PRO A 330 31.12 22.54 1.18
C PRO A 330 30.40 22.26 2.50
N GLY A 331 29.51 21.27 2.51
CA GLY A 331 28.72 20.90 3.69
C GLY A 331 27.68 21.94 4.11
N SER A 332 27.37 22.93 3.25
CA SER A 332 26.55 24.08 3.63
C SER A 332 25.48 24.42 2.59
N GLY A 333 24.29 24.77 3.07
CA GLY A 333 23.25 25.35 2.24
C GLY A 333 21.84 24.91 2.58
N PRO A 334 20.85 25.66 2.08
CA PRO A 334 19.46 25.27 2.17
C PRO A 334 19.16 24.14 1.19
N PHE A 335 18.60 23.03 1.68
CA PHE A 335 18.27 21.87 0.87
C PHE A 335 16.80 21.42 0.95
N SER A 336 16.04 21.72 -0.10
CA SER A 336 14.66 21.23 -0.23
C SER A 336 14.63 19.81 -0.80
N LEU A 337 14.11 18.86 -0.02
CA LEU A 337 14.01 17.47 -0.42
C LEU A 337 12.82 17.28 -1.36
N THR A 338 13.12 17.06 -2.65
CA THR A 338 12.09 16.89 -3.68
C THR A 338 11.32 15.58 -3.46
N GLY A 339 9.99 15.68 -3.47
CA GLY A 339 9.10 14.53 -3.29
C GLY A 339 9.16 13.55 -4.46
N GLN A 340 8.60 13.95 -5.61
CA GLN A 340 8.44 13.11 -6.80
C GLN A 340 9.73 12.95 -7.62
N PRO A 341 9.86 11.90 -8.47
CA PRO A 341 11.16 11.51 -9.01
C PRO A 341 11.70 12.50 -10.05
N ASN A 342 10.82 13.24 -10.72
CA ASN A 342 11.17 14.22 -11.74
C ASN A 342 10.42 15.56 -11.58
N ALA A 343 10.02 15.91 -10.35
CA ALA A 343 9.40 17.20 -10.12
C ALA A 343 10.35 18.36 -10.46
N MET A 344 11.67 18.17 -10.44
CA MET A 344 12.65 19.18 -10.86
C MET A 344 12.68 19.32 -12.39
N GLY A 345 12.80 18.23 -13.14
CA GLY A 345 12.73 18.26 -14.61
C GLY A 345 11.45 18.88 -15.14
N GLY A 346 10.32 18.65 -14.46
CA GLY A 346 9.06 19.32 -14.77
C GLY A 346 9.11 20.85 -14.63
N ARG A 347 9.87 21.39 -13.67
CA ARG A 347 10.01 22.85 -13.46
C ARG A 347 11.01 23.46 -14.44
N GLU A 348 12.08 22.73 -14.77
CA GLU A 348 13.09 23.11 -15.77
C GLU A 348 12.45 23.38 -17.14
N VAL A 349 11.41 22.61 -17.51
CA VAL A 349 10.69 22.81 -18.78
C VAL A 349 9.45 23.71 -18.67
N GLY A 350 9.17 24.28 -17.50
CA GLY A 350 8.04 25.19 -17.27
C GLY A 350 6.69 24.53 -17.02
N GLY A 351 6.63 23.30 -16.50
CA GLY A 351 5.41 22.50 -16.28
C GLY A 351 4.41 22.96 -15.23
N LEU A 352 4.53 24.20 -14.75
CA LEU A 352 3.54 24.82 -13.88
C LEU A 352 2.83 25.96 -14.62
N SER A 353 1.61 26.28 -14.20
CA SER A 353 0.74 27.25 -14.87
C SER A 353 1.28 28.68 -14.91
N ASN A 354 2.29 28.96 -14.09
CA ASN A 354 2.93 30.27 -13.93
C ASN A 354 4.41 30.30 -14.37
N LEU A 355 4.96 29.23 -14.95
CA LEU A 355 6.37 29.13 -15.35
C LEU A 355 6.56 29.15 -16.87
N LEU A 356 7.74 29.55 -17.35
CA LEU A 356 8.23 29.24 -18.70
C LEU A 356 9.46 28.32 -18.61
N PRO A 357 9.79 27.59 -19.70
CA PRO A 357 10.98 26.74 -19.73
C PRO A 357 12.29 27.51 -19.48
N ALA A 358 13.29 26.78 -18.99
CA ALA A 358 14.63 27.26 -18.66
C ALA A 358 14.63 28.43 -17.67
N HIS A 359 13.83 28.31 -16.61
CA HIS A 359 13.64 29.31 -15.55
C HIS A 359 13.20 30.71 -16.02
N ARG A 360 12.76 30.82 -17.28
CA ARG A 360 12.22 32.07 -17.81
C ARG A 360 10.97 32.50 -17.03
N ASN A 361 10.92 33.78 -16.72
CA ASN A 361 9.77 34.41 -16.07
C ASN A 361 8.62 34.64 -17.05
N LEU A 362 7.46 34.00 -16.81
CA LEU A 362 6.24 34.18 -17.61
C LEU A 362 5.79 35.64 -17.70
N ALA A 363 5.98 36.44 -16.65
CA ALA A 363 5.59 37.85 -16.63
C ALA A 363 6.51 38.75 -17.49
N ASN A 364 7.71 38.29 -17.85
CA ASN A 364 8.65 39.06 -18.66
C ASN A 364 8.32 38.94 -20.16
N PRO A 365 8.02 40.05 -20.87
CA PRO A 365 7.69 40.02 -22.30
C PRO A 365 8.82 39.50 -23.19
N GLN A 366 10.08 39.84 -22.89
CA GLN A 366 11.24 39.37 -23.66
C GLN A 366 11.38 37.85 -23.55
N HIS A 367 11.22 37.31 -22.34
CA HIS A 367 11.27 35.87 -22.13
C HIS A 367 10.16 35.12 -22.89
N ARG A 368 8.95 35.68 -22.95
CA ARG A 368 7.86 35.10 -23.75
C ARG A 368 8.21 35.13 -25.24
N GLU A 369 8.74 36.24 -25.73
CA GLU A 369 9.15 36.39 -27.13
C GLU A 369 10.26 35.40 -27.51
N GLU A 370 11.27 35.21 -26.66
CA GLU A 370 12.35 34.24 -26.88
C GLU A 370 11.82 32.81 -27.05
N VAL A 371 10.96 32.37 -26.11
CA VAL A 371 10.38 31.02 -26.15
C VAL A 371 9.44 30.86 -27.35
N GLN A 372 8.61 31.87 -27.63
CA GLN A 372 7.70 31.87 -28.77
C GLN A 372 8.46 31.83 -30.10
N LYS A 373 9.54 32.60 -30.24
CA LYS A 373 10.39 32.59 -31.44
C LYS A 373 11.07 31.24 -31.63
N PHE A 374 11.50 30.61 -30.54
CA PHE A 374 12.16 29.30 -30.57
C PHE A 374 11.19 28.17 -30.94
N TRP A 375 10.02 28.09 -30.30
CA TRP A 375 9.02 27.05 -30.59
C TRP A 375 8.23 27.28 -31.87
N GLY A 376 8.04 28.55 -32.26
CA GLY A 376 7.00 28.94 -33.19
C GLY A 376 5.59 28.85 -32.57
N GLY A 377 4.57 28.92 -33.41
CA GLY A 377 3.17 28.75 -33.00
C GLY A 377 2.46 30.07 -32.69
N THR A 378 1.66 30.07 -31.63
CA THR A 378 0.79 31.18 -31.21
C THR A 378 1.48 32.11 -30.20
N VAL A 379 0.88 33.28 -29.97
CA VAL A 379 1.34 34.19 -28.92
C VAL A 379 1.19 33.54 -27.54
N ILE A 380 2.27 33.53 -26.75
CA ILE A 380 2.24 33.03 -25.38
C ILE A 380 1.57 34.08 -24.48
N SER A 381 0.51 33.67 -23.77
CA SER A 381 -0.21 34.53 -22.82
C SER A 381 0.69 35.01 -21.68
N ASP A 382 0.53 36.27 -21.28
CA ASP A 382 1.21 36.88 -20.13
C ASP A 382 0.54 36.53 -18.79
N LYS A 383 -0.67 35.95 -18.83
CA LYS A 383 -1.44 35.56 -17.64
C LYS A 383 -1.11 34.12 -17.23
N PRO A 384 -0.86 33.87 -15.94
CA PRO A 384 -0.80 32.51 -15.42
C PRO A 384 -2.10 31.74 -15.73
N GLY A 385 -1.97 30.45 -16.03
CA GLY A 385 -3.13 29.57 -16.12
C GLY A 385 -3.62 29.13 -14.74
N LEU A 386 -4.69 28.34 -14.74
CA LEU A 386 -5.28 27.76 -13.54
C LEU A 386 -4.28 26.83 -12.83
N SER A 387 -4.12 27.00 -11.51
CA SER A 387 -3.38 26.07 -10.68
C SER A 387 -4.12 24.74 -10.49
N ALA A 388 -3.44 23.73 -9.93
CA ALA A 388 -3.97 22.39 -9.74
C ALA A 388 -5.32 22.34 -9.01
N THR A 389 -5.56 23.17 -7.99
CA THR A 389 -6.86 23.23 -7.29
C THR A 389 -7.89 24.01 -8.10
N GLU A 390 -7.50 25.17 -8.64
CA GLU A 390 -8.36 26.05 -9.45
C GLU A 390 -8.88 25.37 -10.73
N MET A 391 -8.13 24.41 -11.30
CA MET A 391 -8.59 23.60 -12.43
C MET A 391 -9.90 22.87 -12.10
N PHE A 392 -9.99 22.24 -10.92
CA PHE A 392 -11.16 21.46 -10.54
C PHE A 392 -12.33 22.33 -10.05
N GLU A 393 -12.04 23.52 -9.52
CA GLU A 393 -13.03 24.57 -9.30
C GLU A 393 -13.62 25.06 -10.63
N ALA A 394 -12.77 25.29 -11.63
CA ALA A 394 -13.19 25.72 -12.97
C ALA A 394 -13.99 24.65 -13.71
N LEU A 395 -13.79 23.35 -13.42
CA LEU A 395 -14.70 22.29 -13.90
C LEU A 395 -16.07 22.38 -13.23
N ASN A 396 -16.13 22.81 -11.97
CA ASN A 396 -17.36 22.90 -11.22
C ASN A 396 -18.25 24.08 -11.63
N ASP A 397 -17.64 25.23 -11.93
CA ASP A 397 -18.34 26.43 -12.43
C ASP A 397 -18.49 26.43 -13.96
N GLY A 398 -17.76 25.54 -14.64
CA GLY A 398 -17.84 25.31 -16.06
C GLY A 398 -16.98 26.24 -16.90
N ARG A 399 -16.09 27.08 -16.33
CA ARG A 399 -15.06 27.80 -17.10
C ARG A 399 -14.15 26.84 -17.86
N LEU A 400 -13.75 25.74 -17.21
CA LEU A 400 -12.98 24.67 -17.83
C LEU A 400 -13.93 23.60 -18.38
N LYS A 401 -13.78 23.23 -19.66
CA LYS A 401 -14.65 22.27 -20.36
C LYS A 401 -14.02 20.89 -20.45
N ALA A 402 -12.74 20.83 -20.80
CA ALA A 402 -11.99 19.58 -20.89
C ALA A 402 -10.77 19.57 -19.98
N ILE A 403 -10.50 18.41 -19.39
CA ILE A 403 -9.27 18.17 -18.64
C ILE A 403 -8.62 16.86 -19.11
N TRP A 404 -7.31 16.88 -19.29
CA TRP A 404 -6.50 15.70 -19.55
C TRP A 404 -5.60 15.42 -18.35
N ILE A 405 -5.83 14.29 -17.69
CA ILE A 405 -5.09 13.84 -16.50
C ILE A 405 -4.03 12.82 -16.91
N ILE A 406 -2.77 13.07 -16.55
CA ILE A 406 -1.62 12.24 -16.95
C ILE A 406 -0.78 11.84 -15.74
N CYS A 407 -0.52 10.54 -15.56
CA CYS A 407 0.40 10.00 -14.55
C CYS A 407 0.08 10.40 -13.08
N THR A 408 -1.17 10.71 -12.75
CA THR A 408 -1.59 11.17 -11.41
C THR A 408 -3.04 10.80 -11.09
N ASN A 409 -3.37 10.73 -9.80
CA ASN A 409 -4.70 10.41 -9.30
C ASN A 409 -5.25 11.54 -8.38
N PRO A 410 -5.85 12.59 -8.96
CA PRO A 410 -6.43 13.72 -8.21
C PRO A 410 -7.48 13.30 -7.17
N LEU A 411 -8.18 12.18 -7.38
CA LEU A 411 -9.23 11.70 -6.48
C LEU A 411 -8.72 11.04 -5.19
N VAL A 412 -7.40 11.08 -4.98
CA VAL A 412 -6.78 10.77 -3.70
C VAL A 412 -5.81 11.90 -3.30
N SER A 413 -5.10 12.53 -4.24
CA SER A 413 -4.02 13.47 -3.91
C SER A 413 -4.41 14.93 -3.71
N LEU A 414 -5.53 15.41 -4.27
CA LEU A 414 -5.96 16.81 -4.11
C LEU A 414 -6.60 17.07 -2.74
N PRO A 415 -6.48 18.29 -2.19
CA PRO A 415 -7.19 18.68 -0.97
C PRO A 415 -8.70 18.76 -1.23
N ASN A 416 -9.51 18.64 -0.18
CA ASN A 416 -10.98 18.69 -0.25
C ASN A 416 -11.49 17.94 -1.49
N VAL A 417 -11.10 16.68 -1.58
CA VAL A 417 -11.17 15.88 -2.81
C VAL A 417 -12.58 15.72 -3.38
N LYS A 418 -13.62 15.97 -2.57
CA LYS A 418 -15.01 16.03 -3.00
C LYS A 418 -15.25 17.11 -4.06
N ILE A 419 -14.54 18.25 -3.98
CA ILE A 419 -14.58 19.30 -5.03
C ILE A 419 -14.05 18.73 -6.34
N ALA A 420 -12.91 18.05 -6.31
CA ALA A 420 -12.32 17.42 -7.49
C ALA A 420 -13.25 16.37 -8.10
N GLU A 421 -13.85 15.52 -7.27
CA GLU A 421 -14.82 14.51 -7.72
C GLU A 421 -16.08 15.13 -8.34
N ALA A 422 -16.62 16.20 -7.74
CA ALA A 422 -17.74 16.95 -8.29
C ALA A 422 -17.38 17.62 -9.62
N GLY A 423 -16.16 18.16 -9.73
CA GLY A 423 -15.63 18.77 -10.95
C GLY A 423 -15.56 17.76 -12.09
N LEU A 424 -15.02 16.56 -11.86
CA LEU A 424 -14.95 15.52 -12.88
C LEU A 424 -16.33 15.02 -13.33
N LYS A 425 -17.31 14.95 -12.42
CA LYS A 425 -18.71 14.63 -12.79
C LYS A 425 -19.28 15.68 -13.76
N LYS A 426 -19.01 16.96 -13.51
CA LYS A 426 -19.54 18.10 -14.30
C LYS A 426 -18.75 18.42 -15.58
N ALA A 427 -17.46 18.07 -15.63
CA ALA A 427 -16.58 18.29 -16.77
C ALA A 427 -17.25 17.87 -18.08
N LYS A 428 -17.08 18.62 -19.17
CA LYS A 428 -17.70 18.24 -20.46
C LYS A 428 -16.95 17.12 -21.15
N PHE A 429 -15.65 17.01 -20.91
CA PHE A 429 -14.81 15.97 -21.46
C PHE A 429 -13.62 15.67 -20.53
N VAL A 430 -13.36 14.39 -20.23
CA VAL A 430 -12.25 13.96 -19.38
C VAL A 430 -11.41 12.92 -20.12
N VAL A 431 -10.12 13.22 -20.29
CA VAL A 431 -9.13 12.26 -20.81
C VAL A 431 -8.25 11.79 -19.66
N VAL A 432 -8.06 10.48 -19.54
CA VAL A 432 -7.17 9.90 -18.52
C VAL A 432 -6.12 9.03 -19.19
N GLN A 433 -4.86 9.40 -19.02
CA GLN A 433 -3.70 8.66 -19.50
C GLN A 433 -3.00 8.00 -18.31
N GLU A 434 -3.06 6.67 -18.26
CA GLU A 434 -2.74 5.90 -17.06
C GLU A 434 -2.21 4.50 -17.42
N ILE A 435 -1.42 3.91 -16.52
CA ILE A 435 -0.80 2.59 -16.71
C ILE A 435 -1.67 1.46 -16.13
N SER A 436 -2.52 1.77 -15.15
CA SER A 436 -3.27 0.81 -14.33
C SER A 436 -4.78 0.99 -14.46
N THR A 437 -5.56 -0.08 -14.32
CA THR A 437 -7.04 -0.07 -14.29
C THR A 437 -7.63 0.32 -12.93
N LYS A 438 -6.80 0.56 -11.90
CA LYS A 438 -7.23 0.79 -10.51
C LYS A 438 -7.59 2.24 -10.14
N PRO A 439 -6.92 3.28 -10.66
CA PRO A 439 -7.20 4.65 -10.24
C PRO A 439 -8.67 5.07 -10.43
N GLU A 440 -9.23 5.70 -9.41
CA GLU A 440 -10.66 6.10 -9.39
C GLU A 440 -11.02 7.12 -10.47
N THR A 441 -10.05 7.86 -11.00
CA THR A 441 -10.27 8.83 -12.06
C THR A 441 -10.80 8.20 -13.35
N LEU A 442 -10.46 6.93 -13.61
CA LEU A 442 -10.87 6.22 -14.83
C LEU A 442 -12.39 6.12 -14.98
N GLN A 443 -13.15 6.08 -13.87
CA GLN A 443 -14.61 5.99 -13.94
C GLN A 443 -15.25 7.23 -14.60
N TYR A 444 -14.58 8.38 -14.51
CA TYR A 444 -15.05 9.65 -15.07
C TYR A 444 -14.51 9.92 -16.47
N ALA A 445 -13.60 9.08 -16.97
CA ALA A 445 -12.98 9.27 -18.27
C ALA A 445 -14.00 9.06 -19.40
N ASP A 446 -14.01 9.99 -20.34
CA ASP A 446 -14.62 9.84 -21.66
C ASP A 446 -13.66 9.12 -22.60
N VAL A 447 -12.34 9.32 -22.43
CA VAL A 447 -11.26 8.62 -23.16
C VAL A 447 -10.19 8.15 -22.17
N ILE A 448 -9.80 6.89 -22.28
CA ILE A 448 -8.67 6.29 -21.55
C ILE A 448 -7.58 5.94 -22.54
N LEU A 449 -6.35 6.39 -22.26
CA LEU A 449 -5.17 6.16 -23.09
C LEU A 449 -4.14 5.33 -22.30
N PRO A 450 -3.87 4.07 -22.70
CA PRO A 450 -2.93 3.20 -21.99
C PRO A 450 -1.49 3.68 -22.18
N ALA A 451 -0.80 3.97 -21.07
CA ALA A 451 0.57 4.48 -21.08
C ALA A 451 1.63 3.41 -20.75
N ALA A 452 2.84 3.61 -21.27
CA ALA A 452 4.04 2.86 -20.87
C ALA A 452 4.57 3.32 -19.51
N THR A 453 5.14 2.41 -18.72
CA THR A 453 5.70 2.70 -17.39
C THR A 453 7.23 2.63 -17.37
N TRP A 454 7.83 2.80 -16.18
CA TRP A 454 9.26 2.61 -15.98
C TRP A 454 9.75 1.27 -16.58
N ALA A 455 10.92 1.28 -17.22
CA ALA A 455 11.50 0.20 -18.03
C ALA A 455 10.81 -0.10 -19.38
N GLU A 456 9.64 0.47 -19.68
CA GLU A 456 8.94 0.32 -20.97
C GLU A 456 9.12 1.52 -21.92
N LYS A 457 9.67 2.63 -21.40
CA LYS A 457 9.95 3.88 -22.12
C LYS A 457 11.33 4.41 -21.74
N GLU A 458 11.84 5.34 -22.54
CA GLU A 458 13.15 5.98 -22.35
C GLU A 458 13.02 7.51 -22.22
N GLY A 459 14.02 8.14 -21.60
CA GLY A 459 14.10 9.59 -21.42
C GLY A 459 14.90 9.95 -20.18
N THR A 460 14.63 11.12 -19.60
CA THR A 460 15.43 11.67 -18.50
C THR A 460 14.61 12.07 -17.28
N MET A 461 15.24 12.05 -16.11
CA MET A 461 14.72 12.61 -14.86
C MET A 461 15.79 13.42 -14.13
N THR A 462 15.39 14.51 -13.49
CA THR A 462 16.24 15.35 -12.64
C THR A 462 15.84 15.23 -11.16
N ASN A 463 16.80 14.86 -10.31
CA ASN A 463 16.59 14.62 -8.87
C ASN A 463 16.72 15.90 -8.02
N SER A 464 16.69 15.77 -6.68
CA SER A 464 16.75 16.92 -5.75
C SER A 464 18.04 17.73 -5.81
N GLU A 465 19.16 17.14 -6.22
CA GLU A 465 20.48 17.80 -6.31
C GLU A 465 20.83 18.25 -7.74
N ARG A 466 19.82 18.45 -8.60
CA ARG A 466 19.96 18.88 -10.01
C ARG A 466 20.64 17.85 -10.91
N ARG A 467 20.71 16.60 -10.46
CA ARG A 467 21.35 15.52 -11.20
C ARG A 467 20.37 14.91 -12.19
N ILE A 468 20.71 15.02 -13.47
CA ILE A 468 20.00 14.46 -14.61
C ILE A 468 20.50 13.02 -14.82
N SER A 469 19.56 12.08 -14.87
CA SER A 469 19.84 10.67 -15.15
C SER A 469 19.03 10.19 -16.34
N TYR A 470 19.65 9.33 -17.15
CA TYR A 470 18.99 8.69 -18.28
C TYR A 470 18.32 7.37 -17.87
N LEU A 471 17.11 7.13 -18.37
CA LEU A 471 16.33 5.93 -18.15
C LEU A 471 16.24 5.14 -19.46
N ASN A 472 16.79 3.92 -19.46
CA ASN A 472 16.71 3.03 -20.62
C ASN A 472 15.33 2.37 -20.75
N LYS A 473 14.86 2.22 -21.99
CA LYS A 473 13.82 1.24 -22.34
C LYS A 473 14.42 -0.18 -22.33
N ILE A 474 13.81 -1.10 -21.59
CA ILE A 474 14.35 -2.44 -21.32
C ILE A 474 13.38 -3.53 -21.79
N VAL A 475 12.08 -3.30 -21.61
CA VAL A 475 10.99 -4.19 -22.04
C VAL A 475 10.01 -3.45 -22.93
N GLU A 476 9.19 -4.20 -23.67
CA GLU A 476 8.10 -3.61 -24.44
C GLU A 476 6.88 -3.37 -23.54
N PRO A 477 6.15 -2.27 -23.73
CA PRO A 477 4.89 -2.05 -23.05
C PRO A 477 3.86 -3.14 -23.44
N PRO A 478 2.96 -3.54 -22.52
CA PRO A 478 1.99 -4.60 -22.80
C PRO A 478 0.85 -4.12 -23.70
N GLY A 479 0.33 -5.01 -24.56
CA GLY A 479 -0.78 -4.70 -25.46
C GLY A 479 -0.40 -3.63 -26.49
N GLU A 480 -1.24 -2.60 -26.61
CA GLU A 480 -1.03 -1.43 -27.46
C GLU A 480 -0.64 -0.18 -26.65
N ALA A 481 -0.22 -0.33 -25.39
CA ALA A 481 0.18 0.81 -24.57
C ALA A 481 1.38 1.57 -25.18
N LEU A 482 1.32 2.90 -25.18
CA LEU A 482 2.34 3.75 -25.79
C LEU A 482 3.07 4.62 -24.75
N PRO A 483 4.34 4.98 -24.99
CA PRO A 483 5.01 6.01 -24.20
C PRO A 483 4.27 7.34 -24.24
N ASP A 484 4.25 8.06 -23.11
CA ASP A 484 3.48 9.30 -22.98
C ASP A 484 3.84 10.32 -24.06
N THR A 485 5.14 10.51 -24.38
CA THR A 485 5.63 11.40 -25.45
C THR A 485 4.91 11.16 -26.78
N GLN A 486 4.77 9.88 -27.15
CA GLN A 486 4.13 9.48 -28.40
C GLN A 486 2.65 9.80 -28.43
N ILE A 487 1.96 9.61 -27.31
CA ILE A 487 0.54 9.96 -27.20
C ILE A 487 0.38 11.48 -27.40
N ILE A 488 1.23 12.27 -26.76
CA ILE A 488 1.14 13.74 -26.78
C ILE A 488 1.45 14.30 -28.17
N TYR A 489 2.55 13.89 -28.82
CA TYR A 489 2.89 14.44 -30.14
C TYR A 489 1.91 13.97 -31.22
N ARG A 490 1.39 12.73 -31.14
CA ARG A 490 0.35 12.25 -32.07
C ARG A 490 -0.93 13.07 -31.91
N PHE A 491 -1.33 13.39 -30.67
CA PHE A 491 -2.44 14.29 -30.42
C PHE A 491 -2.19 15.68 -31.02
N ALA A 492 -1.00 16.26 -30.83
CA ALA A 492 -0.63 17.54 -31.43
C ALA A 492 -0.72 17.53 -32.97
N GLN A 493 -0.30 16.43 -33.60
CA GLN A 493 -0.43 16.23 -35.05
C GLN A 493 -1.91 16.17 -35.48
N LYS A 494 -2.77 15.45 -34.76
CA LYS A 494 -4.23 15.43 -35.02
C LYS A 494 -4.89 16.79 -34.79
N MET A 495 -4.34 17.60 -33.87
CA MET A 495 -4.72 19.01 -33.71
C MET A 495 -4.34 19.88 -34.91
N GLY A 496 -3.44 19.41 -35.80
CA GLY A 496 -2.98 20.13 -36.98
C GLY A 496 -1.77 21.01 -36.74
N TYR A 497 -1.08 20.85 -35.61
CA TYR A 497 0.10 21.63 -35.25
C TYR A 497 1.38 21.03 -35.85
N LYS A 498 2.29 21.90 -36.31
CA LYS A 498 3.61 21.54 -36.85
C LYS A 498 4.68 21.55 -35.74
N GLY A 499 5.83 20.92 -35.96
CA GLY A 499 6.93 20.89 -34.98
C GLY A 499 6.78 19.82 -33.89
N PHE A 500 6.00 18.78 -34.19
CA PHE A 500 5.74 17.61 -33.34
C PHE A 500 6.09 16.29 -34.07
N ASP A 501 6.80 16.38 -35.18
CA ASP A 501 7.32 15.31 -36.02
C ASP A 501 8.72 14.87 -35.58
N TYR A 502 8.85 14.53 -34.29
CA TYR A 502 10.11 14.08 -33.72
C TYR A 502 10.50 12.70 -34.25
N ALA A 503 11.76 12.55 -34.67
CA ALA A 503 12.31 11.27 -35.12
C ALA A 503 12.49 10.26 -33.96
N ASP A 504 12.94 10.74 -32.80
CA ASP A 504 13.19 9.95 -31.60
C ASP A 504 13.16 10.84 -30.32
N TYR A 505 13.37 10.22 -29.16
CA TYR A 505 13.42 10.92 -27.87
C TYR A 505 14.61 11.87 -27.75
N ASN A 506 15.72 11.55 -28.41
CA ASN A 506 16.91 12.37 -28.39
C ASN A 506 16.68 13.70 -29.13
N ALA A 507 15.88 13.69 -30.20
CA ALA A 507 15.46 14.92 -30.89
C ALA A 507 14.67 15.85 -29.95
N ILE A 508 13.75 15.31 -29.15
CA ILE A 508 13.00 16.09 -28.15
C ILE A 508 13.96 16.68 -27.11
N TYR A 509 14.86 15.86 -26.56
CA TYR A 509 15.81 16.31 -25.55
C TYR A 509 16.80 17.34 -26.09
N LYS A 510 17.27 17.20 -27.33
CA LYS A 510 18.11 18.20 -28.01
C LYS A 510 17.39 19.53 -28.19
N GLU A 511 16.11 19.51 -28.55
CA GLU A 511 15.31 20.73 -28.65
C GLU A 511 15.20 21.43 -27.28
N HIS A 512 14.92 20.67 -26.22
CA HIS A 512 14.92 21.18 -24.84
C HIS A 512 16.28 21.75 -24.44
N ALA A 513 17.37 21.00 -24.64
CA ALA A 513 18.72 21.42 -24.28
C ALA A 513 19.13 22.70 -25.02
N ALA A 514 18.79 22.82 -26.30
CA ALA A 514 19.06 24.02 -27.09
C ALA A 514 18.34 25.27 -26.52
N LEU A 515 17.11 25.12 -26.00
CA LEU A 515 16.36 26.23 -25.39
C LEU A 515 16.99 26.75 -24.09
N THR A 516 17.82 25.94 -23.43
CA THR A 516 18.52 26.32 -22.19
C THR A 516 19.82 27.09 -22.42
N ALA A 517 20.31 27.16 -23.66
CA ALA A 517 21.59 27.81 -23.98
C ALA A 517 21.63 29.27 -23.48
N GLY A 518 22.68 29.61 -22.75
CA GLY A 518 22.89 30.95 -22.18
C GLY A 518 22.04 31.28 -20.94
N THR A 519 21.29 30.31 -20.40
CA THR A 519 20.57 30.46 -19.11
C THR A 519 21.39 29.90 -17.95
N ASN A 520 20.99 30.19 -16.71
CA ASN A 520 21.66 29.65 -15.52
C ASN A 520 21.50 28.14 -15.33
N ILE A 521 20.63 27.48 -16.11
CA ILE A 521 20.48 26.01 -16.09
C ILE A 521 21.11 25.33 -17.30
N ASP A 522 21.86 26.06 -18.13
CA ASP A 522 22.32 25.64 -19.46
C ASP A 522 22.83 24.19 -19.47
N ILE A 523 22.12 23.35 -20.23
CA ILE A 523 22.43 21.94 -20.51
C ILE A 523 22.66 21.72 -22.01
N SER A 524 23.00 22.78 -22.76
CA SER A 524 23.19 22.72 -24.22
C SER A 524 24.37 21.85 -24.65
N GLY A 525 25.22 21.42 -23.71
CA GLY A 525 26.25 20.40 -23.91
C GLY A 525 25.75 18.95 -23.84
N LEU A 526 24.49 18.73 -23.45
CA LEU A 526 23.94 17.39 -23.24
C LEU A 526 23.10 16.89 -24.43
N ASP A 527 23.21 15.59 -24.68
CA ASP A 527 22.25 14.82 -25.44
C ASP A 527 22.11 13.40 -24.85
N HIS A 528 21.19 12.58 -25.37
CA HIS A 528 21.00 11.22 -24.85
C HIS A 528 22.22 10.32 -25.05
N SER A 529 23.05 10.56 -26.07
CA SER A 529 24.25 9.75 -26.31
C SER A 529 25.26 9.98 -25.20
N LEU A 530 25.51 11.25 -24.87
CA LEU A 530 26.41 11.62 -23.78
C LEU A 530 25.87 11.17 -22.42
N LEU A 531 24.55 11.30 -22.17
CA LEU A 531 23.95 10.82 -20.93
C LEU A 531 23.99 9.29 -20.79
N LYS A 532 23.90 8.53 -21.88
CA LYS A 532 24.09 7.07 -21.86
C LYS A 532 25.53 6.69 -21.49
N GLU A 533 26.50 7.45 -22.00
CA GLU A 533 27.93 7.25 -21.69
C GLU A 533 28.24 7.62 -20.23
N LYS A 534 27.88 8.84 -19.82
CA LYS A 534 28.15 9.39 -18.49
C LYS A 534 27.24 8.81 -17.40
N LYS A 535 26.14 8.14 -17.78
CA LYS A 535 25.00 7.70 -16.97
C LYS A 535 24.19 8.85 -16.34
N THR A 536 24.89 9.82 -15.74
CA THR A 536 24.29 10.92 -15.00
C THR A 536 25.24 12.12 -14.88
N VAL A 537 24.68 13.33 -14.83
CA VAL A 537 25.41 14.62 -14.75
C VAL A 537 24.61 15.63 -13.92
N GLN A 538 25.25 16.67 -13.37
CA GLN A 538 24.54 17.77 -12.72
C GLN A 538 24.53 19.00 -13.60
N TRP A 539 23.40 19.69 -13.71
CA TRP A 539 23.37 20.98 -14.38
C TRP A 539 23.87 22.11 -13.44
N PRO A 540 24.47 23.19 -14.00
CA PRO A 540 24.71 23.44 -15.43
C PRO A 540 25.77 22.52 -16.08
N PHE A 541 25.58 22.26 -17.37
CA PHE A 541 26.46 21.49 -18.26
C PHE A 541 26.46 22.11 -19.67
N THR A 542 27.29 23.13 -19.87
CA THR A 542 27.37 23.88 -21.14
C THR A 542 28.18 23.12 -22.20
N LYS A 543 28.23 23.62 -23.44
CA LYS A 543 29.08 23.04 -24.50
C LYS A 543 30.58 23.09 -24.22
N ASP A 544 30.99 24.01 -23.35
CA ASP A 544 32.39 24.17 -22.96
C ASP A 544 32.77 23.21 -21.82
N ASP A 545 31.79 22.69 -21.07
CA ASP A 545 31.98 21.65 -20.07
C ASP A 545 32.01 20.26 -20.73
N LYS A 546 33.04 19.47 -20.40
CA LYS A 546 33.26 18.13 -20.97
C LYS A 546 33.27 17.02 -19.91
N GLU A 547 33.24 17.39 -18.63
CA GLU A 547 33.63 16.47 -17.56
C GLU A 547 32.42 16.03 -16.73
N LYS A 548 31.91 16.90 -15.85
CA LYS A 548 31.02 16.48 -14.74
C LYS A 548 29.83 17.41 -14.48
N GLY A 549 29.82 18.63 -15.02
CA GLY A 549 28.83 19.64 -14.64
C GLY A 549 29.13 20.30 -13.30
N THR A 550 28.16 21.03 -12.76
CA THR A 550 28.35 21.86 -11.56
C THR A 550 27.78 21.23 -10.29
N SER A 551 28.64 20.79 -9.37
CA SER A 551 28.20 20.17 -8.11
C SER A 551 27.53 21.15 -7.15
N ARG A 552 28.10 22.34 -6.92
CA ARG A 552 27.57 23.35 -5.99
C ARG A 552 27.38 24.67 -6.71
N LEU A 553 26.26 25.33 -6.46
CA LEU A 553 26.00 26.67 -6.98
C LEU A 553 26.49 27.74 -5.99
N PHE A 554 26.70 28.96 -6.50
CA PHE A 554 27.02 30.15 -5.71
C PHE A 554 28.36 30.10 -4.95
N THR A 555 29.32 29.29 -5.40
CA THR A 555 30.66 29.22 -4.80
C THR A 555 31.47 30.52 -4.96
N ASP A 556 31.08 31.33 -5.95
CA ASP A 556 31.60 32.67 -6.23
C ASP A 556 30.84 33.79 -5.46
N LYS A 557 29.78 33.43 -4.73
CA LYS A 557 28.89 34.34 -4.00
C LYS A 557 28.16 35.35 -4.90
N VAL A 558 27.92 34.98 -6.16
CA VAL A 558 27.12 35.75 -7.13
C VAL A 558 25.76 35.07 -7.27
N PHE A 559 24.70 35.73 -6.87
CA PHE A 559 23.34 35.18 -6.91
C PHE A 559 22.59 35.60 -8.17
N HIS A 560 21.56 34.87 -8.58
CA HIS A 560 20.81 35.16 -9.81
C HIS A 560 19.75 36.27 -9.63
N THR A 561 19.87 37.07 -8.58
CA THR A 561 19.00 38.23 -8.33
C THR A 561 19.43 39.40 -9.21
N PRO A 562 18.57 40.40 -9.44
CA PRO A 562 18.95 41.60 -10.21
C PRO A 562 20.15 42.35 -9.64
N SER A 563 20.37 42.33 -8.31
CA SER A 563 21.51 42.95 -7.63
C SER A 563 22.73 42.05 -7.53
N SER A 564 22.64 40.80 -8.00
CA SER A 564 23.64 39.73 -7.82
C SER A 564 23.92 39.36 -6.36
N LYS A 565 23.11 39.85 -5.41
CA LYS A 565 23.18 39.56 -3.97
C LYS A 565 21.99 38.73 -3.52
N ALA A 566 22.18 37.83 -2.55
CA ALA A 566 21.06 37.10 -1.96
C ALA A 566 20.16 38.05 -1.14
N ILE A 567 18.88 37.76 -1.06
CA ILE A 567 17.92 38.60 -0.34
C ILE A 567 17.51 37.89 0.95
N ILE A 568 17.76 38.53 2.09
CA ILE A 568 17.29 38.12 3.41
C ILE A 568 15.91 38.74 3.61
N HIS A 569 14.88 37.91 3.79
CA HIS A 569 13.50 38.37 3.84
C HIS A 569 12.98 38.47 5.28
N GLY A 570 12.67 39.67 5.74
CA GLY A 570 11.90 39.88 6.97
C GLY A 570 10.41 39.55 6.78
N VAL A 571 10.00 38.31 7.08
CA VAL A 571 8.62 37.82 6.83
C VAL A 571 7.72 37.90 8.07
N SER A 572 6.41 37.97 7.89
CA SER A 572 5.46 37.88 9.02
C SER A 572 5.27 36.43 9.47
N ASP A 573 5.20 36.21 10.78
CA ASP A 573 4.92 34.91 11.40
C ASP A 573 3.45 34.71 11.81
N ALA A 574 2.55 35.54 11.28
CA ALA A 574 1.11 35.40 11.52
C ALA A 574 0.57 34.08 10.93
N ILE A 575 -0.17 33.33 11.75
CA ILE A 575 -0.81 32.07 11.33
C ILE A 575 -2.10 32.39 10.57
N THR A 576 -2.12 32.09 9.26
CA THR A 576 -3.30 32.21 8.40
C THR A 576 -4.09 30.92 8.23
N SER A 577 -3.54 29.79 8.70
CA SER A 577 -4.22 28.48 8.71
C SER A 577 -5.49 28.50 9.56
N GLU A 578 -6.42 27.60 9.22
CA GLU A 578 -7.70 27.40 9.90
C GLU A 578 -7.50 27.01 11.38
N LYS A 579 -7.69 27.96 12.31
CA LYS A 579 -7.45 27.75 13.74
C LYS A 579 -8.45 26.74 14.36
N PRO A 580 -8.01 25.90 15.33
CA PRO A 580 -8.92 25.08 16.14
C PRO A 580 -9.91 25.94 16.93
N ASN A 581 -11.08 25.38 17.21
CA ASN A 581 -12.11 26.00 18.06
C ASN A 581 -12.82 24.93 18.92
N ALA A 582 -13.91 25.30 19.61
CA ALA A 582 -14.64 24.36 20.47
C ALA A 582 -15.23 23.16 19.69
N ASP A 583 -15.67 23.38 18.44
CA ASP A 583 -16.26 22.33 17.60
C ASP A 583 -15.20 21.40 16.97
N PHE A 584 -14.05 21.98 16.60
CA PHE A 584 -12.92 21.30 15.96
C PHE A 584 -11.63 21.58 16.75
N PRO A 585 -11.44 20.92 17.91
CA PRO A 585 -10.41 21.30 18.88
C PRO A 585 -9.01 20.75 18.59
N LEU A 586 -8.84 19.90 17.57
CA LEU A 586 -7.56 19.25 17.24
C LEU A 586 -7.04 19.72 15.89
N ILE A 587 -5.71 19.72 15.71
CA ILE A 587 -5.06 19.97 14.43
C ILE A 587 -4.74 18.63 13.77
N LEU A 588 -5.28 18.40 12.57
CA LEU A 588 -4.86 17.31 11.70
C LEU A 588 -3.63 17.71 10.91
N THR A 589 -2.60 16.86 10.98
CA THR A 589 -1.49 16.82 10.01
C THR A 589 -1.56 15.54 9.19
N THR A 590 -0.97 15.55 8.00
CA THR A 590 -1.02 14.42 7.05
C THR A 590 0.36 14.05 6.56
N GLY A 591 0.59 12.79 6.18
CA GLY A 591 1.89 12.38 5.65
C GLY A 591 1.90 11.06 4.89
N ARG A 592 3.02 10.33 5.03
CA ARG A 592 3.33 9.11 4.29
C ARG A 592 3.73 7.97 5.23
N ILE A 593 3.56 6.73 4.76
CA ILE A 593 4.11 5.53 5.39
C ILE A 593 5.31 5.02 4.59
N ARG A 594 6.18 4.26 5.25
CA ARG A 594 7.49 3.80 4.74
C ARG A 594 7.42 3.09 3.38
N ASP A 595 6.54 2.10 3.26
CA ASP A 595 6.56 1.13 2.16
C ASP A 595 5.61 1.48 1.00
N GLN A 596 4.78 2.51 1.15
CA GLN A 596 3.84 2.93 0.11
C GLN A 596 4.29 4.22 -0.57
N TRP A 597 4.06 4.28 -1.89
CA TRP A 597 4.36 5.45 -2.72
C TRP A 597 3.06 6.11 -3.17
N HIS A 598 2.95 7.41 -2.89
CA HIS A 598 1.85 8.27 -3.34
C HIS A 598 0.47 7.62 -3.13
N THR A 599 -0.31 7.38 -4.18
CA THR A 599 -1.68 6.84 -4.12
C THR A 599 -1.75 5.33 -4.36
N MET A 600 -0.64 4.62 -4.15
CA MET A 600 -0.53 3.16 -4.24
C MET A 600 -0.87 2.52 -5.59
N SER A 601 -0.98 3.29 -6.69
CA SER A 601 -1.21 2.74 -8.04
C SER A 601 -0.07 1.83 -8.51
N LYS A 602 1.16 2.06 -8.03
CA LYS A 602 2.34 1.22 -8.29
C LYS A 602 2.69 0.30 -7.11
N THR A 603 2.77 0.85 -5.91
CA THR A 603 3.25 0.10 -4.72
C THR A 603 2.19 -0.79 -4.08
N GLY A 604 0.90 -0.48 -4.26
CA GLY A 604 -0.20 -1.26 -3.68
C GLY A 604 -0.42 -2.64 -4.33
N LYS A 605 0.14 -2.88 -5.52
CA LYS A 605 0.14 -4.22 -6.15
C LYS A 605 1.25 -5.13 -5.64
N VAL A 606 2.31 -4.60 -5.04
CA VAL A 606 3.42 -5.40 -4.51
C VAL A 606 3.07 -5.86 -3.10
N ASN A 607 2.87 -7.16 -2.90
CA ASN A 607 2.36 -7.68 -1.63
C ASN A 607 3.35 -7.51 -0.47
N LYS A 608 4.65 -7.64 -0.73
CA LYS A 608 5.70 -7.31 0.26
C LYS A 608 5.58 -5.92 0.86
N LEU A 609 5.16 -4.91 0.09
CA LEU A 609 5.08 -3.52 0.53
C LEU A 609 3.83 -3.23 1.39
N LYS A 610 2.83 -4.13 1.40
CA LYS A 610 1.60 -3.97 2.20
C LYS A 610 1.70 -4.54 3.61
N ARG A 611 2.75 -5.28 3.94
CA ARG A 611 2.83 -6.06 5.19
C ARG A 611 3.08 -5.23 6.44
N HIS A 612 3.78 -4.10 6.34
CA HIS A 612 4.09 -3.28 7.51
C HIS A 612 2.87 -2.50 8.01
N ILE A 613 2.16 -1.85 7.08
CA ILE A 613 0.91 -1.11 7.34
C ILE A 613 -0.02 -1.34 6.14
N SER A 614 -1.14 -2.02 6.39
CA SER A 614 -2.11 -2.42 5.35
C SER A 614 -3.40 -1.59 5.35
N LYS A 615 -3.69 -0.87 6.43
CA LYS A 615 -4.89 -0.05 6.63
C LYS A 615 -4.54 1.39 7.00
N ALA A 616 -5.43 2.32 6.65
CA ALA A 616 -5.37 3.69 7.15
C ALA A 616 -5.66 3.72 8.67
N TYR A 617 -5.07 4.67 9.38
CA TYR A 617 -5.20 4.81 10.84
C TYR A 617 -5.08 6.27 11.26
N LEU A 618 -5.71 6.63 12.39
CA LEU A 618 -5.54 7.93 13.02
C LEU A 618 -4.55 7.81 14.18
N GLU A 619 -3.38 8.46 14.08
CA GLU A 619 -2.49 8.59 15.23
C GLU A 619 -3.01 9.67 16.19
N ILE A 620 -3.16 9.36 17.48
CA ILE A 620 -3.65 10.27 18.51
C ILE A 620 -2.83 10.18 19.80
N HIS A 621 -2.57 11.32 20.44
CA HIS A 621 -1.82 11.37 21.69
C HIS A 621 -2.61 10.73 22.85
N PRO A 622 -1.97 9.96 23.77
CA PRO A 622 -2.67 9.28 24.87
C PRO A 622 -3.51 10.20 25.76
N ALA A 623 -3.08 11.44 25.98
CA ALA A 623 -3.85 12.39 26.79
C ALA A 623 -5.15 12.83 26.09
N ASP A 624 -5.13 13.02 24.77
CA ASP A 624 -6.33 13.35 24.00
C ASP A 624 -7.24 12.14 23.82
N ALA A 625 -6.66 10.95 23.59
CA ALA A 625 -7.39 9.70 23.53
C ALA A 625 -8.16 9.42 24.83
N ARG A 626 -7.52 9.56 26.00
CA ARG A 626 -8.17 9.41 27.31
C ARG A 626 -9.30 10.42 27.51
N ARG A 627 -9.08 11.70 27.16
CA ARG A 627 -10.11 12.76 27.25
C ARG A 627 -11.33 12.45 26.40
N LEU A 628 -11.14 11.77 25.26
CA LEU A 628 -12.20 11.44 24.30
C LEU A 628 -12.77 10.02 24.50
N GLY A 629 -12.28 9.24 25.47
CA GLY A 629 -12.72 7.85 25.69
C GLY A 629 -12.35 6.90 24.55
N ILE A 630 -11.21 7.16 23.88
CA ILE A 630 -10.71 6.38 22.74
C ILE A 630 -9.58 5.46 23.22
N ALA A 631 -9.76 4.15 23.04
CA ALA A 631 -8.71 3.16 23.25
C ALA A 631 -7.95 2.89 21.93
N ASP A 632 -6.80 2.23 22.03
CA ASP A 632 -6.09 1.75 20.84
C ASP A 632 -6.98 0.81 20.02
N GLU A 633 -6.84 0.84 18.70
CA GLU A 633 -7.67 0.11 17.72
C GLU A 633 -9.18 0.44 17.74
N SER A 634 -9.64 1.39 18.57
CA SER A 634 -11.02 1.87 18.54
C SER A 634 -11.34 2.51 17.19
N LEU A 635 -12.49 2.15 16.62
CA LEU A 635 -12.99 2.82 15.41
C LEU A 635 -13.42 4.25 15.75
N VAL A 636 -12.91 5.23 15.01
CA VAL A 636 -13.16 6.66 15.24
C VAL A 636 -13.70 7.32 13.97
N LEU A 637 -14.55 8.34 14.17
CA LEU A 637 -14.95 9.29 13.16
C LEU A 637 -14.12 10.57 13.31
N VAL A 638 -13.49 10.99 12.23
CA VAL A 638 -12.71 12.22 12.15
C VAL A 638 -13.44 13.17 11.22
N SER A 639 -13.99 14.24 11.77
CA SER A 639 -14.81 15.19 11.03
C SER A 639 -14.12 16.55 10.96
N SER A 640 -14.27 17.22 9.83
CA SER A 640 -13.88 18.62 9.63
C SER A 640 -15.04 19.39 9.02
N ARG A 641 -14.85 20.68 8.73
CA ARG A 641 -15.86 21.49 8.04
C ARG A 641 -16.23 20.98 6.63
N ARG A 642 -15.42 20.07 6.05
CA ARG A 642 -15.52 19.62 4.66
C ARG A 642 -16.05 18.19 4.51
N GLY A 643 -15.94 17.37 5.55
CA GLY A 643 -16.37 15.98 5.49
C GLY A 643 -15.88 15.15 6.65
N GLU A 644 -15.82 13.84 6.41
CA GLU A 644 -15.52 12.85 7.42
C GLU A 644 -14.63 11.72 6.87
N VAL A 645 -13.87 11.13 7.79
CA VAL A 645 -13.03 9.94 7.61
C VAL A 645 -13.31 9.00 8.79
N ARG A 646 -13.32 7.69 8.55
CA ARG A 646 -13.56 6.66 9.55
C ARG A 646 -12.46 5.60 9.49
N VAL A 647 -11.66 5.53 10.54
CA VAL A 647 -10.50 4.65 10.63
C VAL A 647 -10.29 4.19 12.08
N LYS A 648 -9.42 3.21 12.29
CA LYS A 648 -9.02 2.82 13.65
C LYS A 648 -8.02 3.82 14.23
N ALA A 649 -8.14 4.09 15.53
CA ALA A 649 -7.21 4.92 16.28
C ALA A 649 -5.93 4.12 16.60
N LYS A 650 -4.80 4.81 16.55
CA LYS A 650 -3.49 4.34 16.99
C LYS A 650 -2.99 5.30 18.07
N VAL A 651 -3.05 4.87 19.32
CA VAL A 651 -2.65 5.69 20.46
C VAL A 651 -1.12 5.72 20.55
N SER A 652 -0.51 6.90 20.45
CA SER A 652 0.95 7.03 20.47
C SER A 652 1.41 8.33 21.13
N ALA A 653 2.35 8.23 22.06
CA ALA A 653 3.03 9.40 22.63
C ALA A 653 3.96 10.11 21.63
N GLY A 654 4.14 9.57 20.42
CA GLY A 654 4.96 10.16 19.38
C GLY A 654 4.34 11.40 18.72
N ILE A 655 3.03 11.60 18.78
CA ILE A 655 2.36 12.79 18.23
C ILE A 655 2.12 13.82 19.34
N LYS A 656 2.31 15.12 19.06
CA LYS A 656 2.09 16.20 20.05
C LYS A 656 0.63 16.23 20.53
N LYS A 657 0.41 16.53 21.81
CA LYS A 657 -0.93 16.78 22.36
C LYS A 657 -1.62 17.89 21.56
N GLY A 658 -2.91 17.72 21.26
CA GLY A 658 -3.70 18.62 20.41
C GLY A 658 -3.53 18.39 18.90
N VAL A 659 -2.67 17.45 18.49
CA VAL A 659 -2.38 17.13 17.09
C VAL A 659 -2.71 15.66 16.80
N VAL A 660 -3.28 15.40 15.63
CA VAL A 660 -3.56 14.04 15.13
C VAL A 660 -2.98 13.86 13.73
N PHE A 661 -2.70 12.61 13.34
CA PHE A 661 -2.08 12.29 12.06
C PHE A 661 -2.87 11.25 11.25
N LEU A 662 -3.04 11.52 9.94
CA LEU A 662 -3.56 10.55 8.97
C LEU A 662 -2.63 10.40 7.75
N PRO A 663 -2.32 9.16 7.32
CA PRO A 663 -1.60 8.91 6.07
C PRO A 663 -2.53 8.98 4.85
N MET A 664 -2.14 9.68 3.78
CA MET A 664 -3.05 9.96 2.65
C MET A 664 -3.23 8.84 1.61
N HIS A 665 -2.53 7.72 1.76
CA HIS A 665 -2.33 6.76 0.66
C HIS A 665 -3.61 6.10 0.11
N TRP A 666 -4.66 6.00 0.92
CA TRP A 666 -5.87 5.27 0.59
C TRP A 666 -6.92 6.18 -0.07
N GLY A 667 -7.50 5.69 -1.16
CA GLY A 667 -8.70 6.25 -1.79
C GLY A 667 -9.97 5.53 -1.33
N LYS A 668 -10.91 5.34 -2.27
CA LYS A 668 -12.10 4.53 -2.05
C LYS A 668 -11.74 3.05 -1.90
N ILE A 669 -12.32 2.41 -0.89
CA ILE A 669 -12.27 0.96 -0.71
C ILE A 669 -13.66 0.42 -0.97
N LEU A 670 -13.81 -0.41 -2.02
CA LEU A 670 -15.10 -0.98 -2.44
C LEU A 670 -16.21 0.08 -2.56
N GLY A 671 -15.88 1.22 -3.18
CA GLY A 671 -16.80 2.34 -3.42
C GLY A 671 -16.99 3.30 -2.24
N ASN A 672 -16.49 2.98 -1.03
CA ASN A 672 -16.61 3.85 0.14
C ASN A 672 -15.37 4.73 0.33
N ASP A 673 -15.56 6.03 0.54
CA ASP A 673 -14.50 7.03 0.62
C ASP A 673 -14.08 7.44 2.03
N LEU A 674 -14.65 6.89 3.12
CA LEU A 674 -14.28 7.36 4.46
C LEU A 674 -12.87 6.87 4.90
N ASN A 675 -12.12 6.15 4.06
CA ASN A 675 -10.69 5.89 4.28
C ASN A 675 -9.79 6.99 3.66
N ARG A 676 -10.36 7.93 2.92
CA ARG A 676 -9.64 8.93 2.13
C ARG A 676 -9.37 10.20 2.94
N THR A 677 -8.14 10.33 3.45
CA THR A 677 -7.71 11.47 4.29
C THR A 677 -8.04 12.83 3.71
N ASN A 678 -7.88 13.01 2.40
CA ASN A 678 -8.09 14.30 1.76
C ASN A 678 -9.58 14.69 1.58
N ASN A 679 -10.51 13.88 2.12
CA ASN A 679 -11.90 14.30 2.33
C ASN A 679 -12.03 15.42 3.36
N ILE A 680 -11.09 15.53 4.30
CA ILE A 680 -11.20 16.44 5.45
C ILE A 680 -10.18 17.58 5.46
N THR A 681 -9.18 17.55 4.59
CA THR A 681 -8.10 18.55 4.55
C THR A 681 -8.58 19.91 4.05
N SER A 682 -7.93 20.98 4.54
CA SER A 682 -8.21 22.38 4.19
C SER A 682 -8.09 22.64 2.67
N ASP A 683 -8.91 23.56 2.19
CA ASP A 683 -8.88 24.13 0.83
C ASP A 683 -8.07 25.43 0.74
N LEU A 684 -7.56 25.94 1.88
CA LEU A 684 -6.64 27.07 1.88
C LEU A 684 -5.36 26.77 1.11
N VAL A 685 -4.85 27.78 0.42
CA VAL A 685 -3.59 27.73 -0.32
C VAL A 685 -2.71 28.91 0.07
N ASP A 686 -1.40 28.75 -0.04
CA ASP A 686 -0.46 29.87 0.02
C ASP A 686 -0.73 30.85 -1.13
N PRO A 687 -0.79 32.17 -0.87
CA PRO A 687 -1.25 33.15 -1.85
C PRO A 687 -0.30 33.29 -3.06
N LEU A 688 1.00 33.02 -2.88
CA LEU A 688 2.02 33.20 -3.92
C LEU A 688 2.24 31.90 -4.70
N SER A 689 2.47 30.80 -3.98
CA SER A 689 2.80 29.50 -4.57
C SER A 689 1.56 28.68 -4.94
N LYS A 690 0.38 29.03 -4.43
CA LYS A 690 -0.88 28.27 -4.59
C LYS A 690 -0.79 26.83 -4.07
N GLU A 691 0.14 26.55 -3.16
CA GLU A 691 0.29 25.24 -2.54
C GLU A 691 -0.70 25.04 -1.37
N PRO A 692 -1.40 23.90 -1.24
CA PRO A 692 -2.44 23.75 -0.22
C PRO A 692 -1.97 23.47 1.21
N ASP A 693 -2.79 23.86 2.18
CA ASP A 693 -2.56 23.75 3.63
C ASP A 693 -2.84 22.33 4.18
N PHE A 694 -2.14 21.30 3.68
CA PHE A 694 -2.35 19.90 4.09
C PHE A 694 -1.87 19.57 5.51
N LYS A 695 -0.99 20.39 6.09
CA LYS A 695 -0.35 20.13 7.39
C LYS A 695 -1.08 20.79 8.56
N PHE A 696 -2.11 21.58 8.27
CA PHE A 696 -2.90 22.27 9.27
C PHE A 696 -4.37 22.25 8.89
N CYS A 697 -5.16 21.46 9.61
CA CYS A 697 -6.60 21.43 9.42
C CYS A 697 -7.30 21.21 10.76
N ALA A 698 -8.31 22.04 11.09
CA ALA A 698 -9.06 21.87 12.31
C ALA A 698 -10.02 20.68 12.19
N VAL A 699 -9.94 19.73 13.13
CA VAL A 699 -10.76 18.51 13.14
C VAL A 699 -11.33 18.20 14.52
N LYS A 700 -12.39 17.40 14.52
CA LYS A 700 -12.98 16.74 15.67
C LYS A 700 -12.77 15.24 15.54
N VAL A 701 -12.47 14.58 16.64
CA VAL A 701 -12.32 13.12 16.69
C VAL A 701 -13.28 12.57 17.73
N GLU A 702 -14.07 11.59 17.33
CA GLU A 702 -15.07 10.93 18.19
C GLU A 702 -15.00 9.42 18.03
N LYS A 703 -15.29 8.67 19.10
CA LYS A 703 -15.50 7.23 18.99
C LYS A 703 -16.70 6.99 18.08
N TYR A 704 -16.53 6.19 17.03
CA TYR A 704 -17.64 5.82 16.17
C TYR A 704 -18.59 4.91 16.96
N LYS A 705 -19.87 5.28 17.00
CA LYS A 705 -20.94 4.46 17.57
C LYS A 705 -21.92 4.14 16.47
N LYS A 706 -22.09 2.86 16.17
CA LYS A 706 -23.16 2.40 15.28
C LYS A 706 -24.50 2.39 16.02
N GLN A 707 -25.59 2.32 15.27
CA GLN A 707 -26.92 2.08 15.83
C GLN A 707 -27.05 0.64 16.33
N LYS A 708 -27.79 0.46 17.43
CA LYS A 708 -28.12 -0.89 17.94
C LYS A 708 -28.97 -1.63 16.92
N GLN A 709 -28.63 -2.87 16.66
CA GLN A 709 -29.30 -3.73 15.69
C GLN A 709 -29.64 -5.08 16.31
N ARG A 710 -30.68 -5.72 15.77
CA ARG A 710 -30.99 -7.12 15.98
C ARG A 710 -30.41 -7.95 14.84
N ILE A 711 -29.53 -8.87 15.21
CA ILE A 711 -28.86 -9.80 14.31
C ILE A 711 -29.47 -11.19 14.51
N VAL A 712 -30.10 -11.71 13.46
CA VAL A 712 -30.58 -13.09 13.43
C VAL A 712 -29.59 -13.95 12.67
N ILE A 713 -29.22 -15.10 13.22
CA ILE A 713 -28.30 -16.06 12.61
C ILE A 713 -29.03 -17.39 12.40
N ILE A 714 -29.02 -17.90 11.17
CA ILE A 714 -29.58 -19.21 10.84
C ILE A 714 -28.43 -20.22 10.72
N GLY A 715 -28.38 -21.16 11.66
CA GLY A 715 -27.34 -22.18 11.79
C GLY A 715 -26.38 -21.91 12.94
N ALA A 716 -25.87 -22.97 13.56
CA ALA A 716 -24.95 -22.92 14.70
C ALA A 716 -23.61 -23.64 14.44
N GLY A 717 -23.11 -23.53 13.21
CA GLY A 717 -21.81 -24.08 12.80
C GLY A 717 -20.63 -23.15 13.04
N ALA A 718 -19.49 -23.47 12.42
CA ALA A 718 -18.25 -22.68 12.52
C ALA A 718 -18.41 -21.20 12.13
N GLY A 719 -19.22 -20.89 11.11
CA GLY A 719 -19.46 -19.51 10.69
C GLY A 719 -20.20 -18.68 11.74
N ALA A 720 -21.23 -19.25 12.37
CA ALA A 720 -22.00 -18.59 13.42
C ALA A 720 -21.16 -18.42 14.70
N TYR A 721 -20.44 -19.47 15.12
CA TYR A 721 -19.51 -19.41 16.25
C TYR A 721 -18.43 -18.34 16.03
N GLY A 722 -17.77 -18.37 14.86
CA GLY A 722 -16.74 -17.41 14.49
C GLY A 722 -17.26 -15.97 14.48
N PHE A 723 -18.52 -15.77 14.08
CA PHE A 723 -19.15 -14.45 14.11
C PHE A 723 -19.37 -13.97 15.54
N VAL A 724 -19.96 -14.80 16.41
CA VAL A 724 -20.19 -14.46 17.83
C VAL A 724 -18.88 -14.12 18.52
N GLN A 725 -17.84 -14.94 18.33
CA GLN A 725 -16.51 -14.72 18.90
C GLN A 725 -15.91 -13.38 18.44
N SER A 726 -15.91 -13.12 17.13
CA SER A 726 -15.32 -11.90 16.58
C SER A 726 -16.13 -10.66 16.94
N TYR A 727 -17.46 -10.76 16.90
CA TYR A 727 -18.36 -9.64 17.08
C TYR A 727 -18.46 -9.19 18.53
N ARG A 728 -18.49 -10.12 19.51
CA ARG A 728 -18.57 -9.76 20.93
C ARG A 728 -17.30 -9.16 21.51
N VAL A 729 -16.16 -9.31 20.84
CA VAL A 729 -14.94 -8.54 21.16
C VAL A 729 -15.11 -7.05 20.82
N ILE A 730 -16.01 -6.71 19.89
CA ILE A 730 -16.17 -5.36 19.33
C ILE A 730 -17.45 -4.69 19.82
N ASN A 731 -18.54 -5.45 19.94
CA ASN A 731 -19.88 -4.94 20.25
C ASN A 731 -20.62 -5.85 21.27
N GLU A 732 -20.94 -5.27 22.42
CA GLU A 732 -21.65 -5.95 23.52
C GLU A 732 -23.17 -5.64 23.52
N ASP A 733 -23.60 -4.63 22.76
CA ASP A 733 -24.93 -4.00 22.88
C ASP A 733 -26.02 -4.63 21.99
N ASP A 734 -25.66 -5.11 20.80
CA ASP A 734 -26.60 -5.64 19.81
C ASP A 734 -27.26 -6.93 20.29
N GLU A 735 -28.50 -7.14 19.86
CA GLU A 735 -29.23 -8.39 20.13
C GLU A 735 -28.82 -9.45 19.10
N ILE A 736 -28.36 -10.61 19.55
CA ILE A 736 -28.03 -11.75 18.68
C ILE A 736 -28.94 -12.92 19.00
N ILE A 737 -29.72 -13.35 18.00
CA ILE A 737 -30.61 -14.50 18.07
C ILE A 737 -30.14 -15.56 17.08
N ILE A 738 -29.89 -16.78 17.55
CA ILE A 738 -29.33 -17.86 16.74
C ILE A 738 -30.34 -19.01 16.71
N PHE A 739 -30.68 -19.47 15.52
CA PHE A 739 -31.54 -20.64 15.32
C PHE A 739 -30.71 -21.84 14.88
N SER A 740 -30.80 -22.94 15.64
CA SER A 740 -30.11 -24.19 15.36
C SER A 740 -31.12 -25.32 15.23
N LYS A 741 -31.08 -26.03 14.09
CA LYS A 741 -31.84 -27.27 13.90
C LYS A 741 -31.35 -28.39 14.83
N GLU A 742 -30.09 -28.37 15.25
CA GLU A 742 -29.51 -29.35 16.18
C GLU A 742 -29.77 -28.94 17.64
N PHE A 743 -29.93 -29.93 18.52
CA PHE A 743 -30.11 -29.73 19.97
C PHE A 743 -28.77 -29.56 20.73
N PHE A 744 -27.63 -29.66 20.04
CA PHE A 744 -26.30 -29.62 20.66
C PHE A 744 -25.73 -28.19 20.73
N PRO A 745 -24.81 -27.91 21.68
CA PRO A 745 -24.04 -26.66 21.71
C PRO A 745 -23.13 -26.52 20.48
N PHE A 746 -22.47 -25.38 20.30
CA PHE A 746 -21.45 -25.23 19.25
C PHE A 746 -20.33 -26.26 19.44
N TYR A 747 -20.02 -27.03 18.39
CA TYR A 747 -18.98 -28.07 18.43
C TYR A 747 -18.18 -28.18 17.13
N ASN A 748 -16.96 -28.72 17.23
CA ASN A 748 -16.10 -28.95 16.08
C ASN A 748 -16.41 -30.29 15.38
N ARG A 749 -17.27 -30.23 14.36
CA ARG A 749 -17.64 -31.42 13.57
C ARG A 749 -16.48 -32.11 12.83
N VAL A 750 -15.36 -31.41 12.60
CA VAL A 750 -14.18 -32.00 11.93
C VAL A 750 -13.47 -33.03 12.84
N MET A 751 -13.76 -33.01 14.13
CA MET A 751 -13.19 -33.92 15.12
C MET A 751 -14.10 -35.13 15.42
N LEU A 752 -15.22 -35.30 14.69
CA LEU A 752 -16.10 -36.44 14.87
C LEU A 752 -15.42 -37.81 14.66
N PRO A 753 -14.47 -37.99 13.71
CA PRO A 753 -13.71 -39.24 13.61
C PRO A 753 -12.97 -39.60 14.91
N ASP A 754 -12.31 -38.63 15.54
CA ASP A 754 -11.57 -38.80 16.79
C ASP A 754 -12.51 -39.08 17.99
N TYR A 755 -13.75 -38.57 17.93
CA TYR A 755 -14.79 -38.88 18.92
C TYR A 755 -15.33 -40.32 18.80
N ILE A 756 -15.40 -40.83 17.56
CA ILE A 756 -15.86 -42.21 17.29
C ILE A 756 -14.83 -43.22 17.76
N SER A 757 -13.55 -43.01 17.47
CA SER A 757 -12.46 -43.86 17.96
C SER A 757 -12.28 -43.81 19.47
N GLY A 758 -12.77 -42.74 20.11
CA GLY A 758 -12.60 -42.49 21.55
C GLY A 758 -11.29 -41.76 21.88
N THR A 759 -10.52 -41.35 20.87
CA THR A 759 -9.32 -40.51 21.01
C THR A 759 -9.68 -39.16 21.64
N GLN A 760 -10.89 -38.63 21.37
CA GLN A 760 -11.43 -37.44 22.02
C GLN A 760 -12.80 -37.69 22.65
N SER A 761 -13.04 -37.06 23.81
CA SER A 761 -14.35 -37.02 24.45
C SER A 761 -15.24 -35.94 23.84
N TRP A 762 -16.57 -36.06 24.01
CA TRP A 762 -17.52 -35.04 23.54
C TRP A 762 -17.17 -33.63 24.05
N ASP A 763 -16.76 -33.52 25.31
CA ASP A 763 -16.43 -32.23 25.92
C ASP A 763 -15.23 -31.54 25.24
N GLN A 764 -14.32 -32.30 24.63
CA GLN A 764 -13.19 -31.75 23.85
C GLN A 764 -13.63 -31.21 22.48
N LEU A 765 -14.78 -31.66 21.97
CA LEU A 765 -15.35 -31.19 20.72
C LEU A 765 -16.17 -29.90 20.91
N VAL A 766 -16.74 -29.69 22.09
CA VAL A 766 -17.55 -28.51 22.42
C VAL A 766 -16.70 -27.24 22.35
N LYS A 767 -17.14 -26.27 21.57
CA LYS A 767 -16.48 -24.97 21.35
C LYS A 767 -17.05 -23.84 22.22
N MET A 768 -18.30 -23.98 22.64
CA MET A 768 -18.96 -23.08 23.58
C MET A 768 -19.94 -23.91 24.41
N LYS A 769 -19.72 -23.95 25.72
CA LYS A 769 -20.63 -24.61 26.66
C LYS A 769 -21.86 -23.74 26.88
N GLU A 770 -22.97 -24.37 27.24
CA GLU A 770 -24.23 -23.64 27.49
C GLU A 770 -24.11 -22.63 28.63
N SER A 771 -23.26 -22.94 29.63
CA SER A 771 -22.93 -22.03 30.73
C SER A 771 -22.20 -20.76 30.29
N GLU A 772 -21.59 -20.76 29.11
CA GLU A 772 -20.84 -19.62 28.56
C GLU A 772 -21.74 -18.71 27.71
N GLU A 773 -22.87 -19.20 27.20
CA GLU A 773 -23.79 -18.44 26.33
C GLU A 773 -24.27 -17.10 26.95
N PRO A 774 -24.63 -17.03 28.25
CA PRO A 774 -24.99 -15.75 28.88
C PRO A 774 -23.85 -14.72 28.86
N GLY A 775 -22.59 -15.16 28.95
CA GLY A 775 -21.41 -14.29 28.90
C GLY A 775 -21.21 -13.63 27.52
N TYR A 776 -21.74 -14.23 26.46
CA TYR A 776 -21.74 -13.63 25.11
C TYR A 776 -23.01 -12.83 24.82
N ASN A 777 -23.96 -12.73 25.76
CA ASN A 777 -25.25 -12.04 25.57
C ASN A 777 -25.94 -12.48 24.25
N ILE A 778 -26.06 -13.80 24.04
CA ILE A 778 -26.72 -14.38 22.87
C ILE A 778 -27.96 -15.18 23.27
N LYS A 779 -28.93 -15.28 22.37
CA LYS A 779 -30.10 -16.15 22.53
C LYS A 779 -30.06 -17.27 21.51
N VAL A 780 -29.88 -18.51 21.95
CA VAL A 780 -29.81 -19.68 21.06
C VAL A 780 -31.09 -20.51 21.16
N HIS A 781 -31.81 -20.63 20.05
CA HIS A 781 -32.97 -21.51 19.88
C HIS A 781 -32.51 -22.85 19.29
N LYS A 782 -32.32 -23.84 20.15
CA LYS A 782 -31.86 -25.20 19.79
C LYS A 782 -33.03 -26.10 19.39
N GLY A 783 -32.82 -26.97 18.41
CA GLY A 783 -33.88 -27.82 17.85
C GLY A 783 -34.94 -27.09 17.03
N VAL A 784 -34.72 -25.83 16.69
CA VAL A 784 -35.67 -24.97 15.97
C VAL A 784 -35.07 -24.60 14.61
N SER A 785 -35.71 -25.02 13.52
CA SER A 785 -35.33 -24.62 12.16
C SER A 785 -36.08 -23.36 11.73
N ILE A 786 -35.47 -22.59 10.84
CA ILE A 786 -36.18 -21.55 10.08
C ILE A 786 -36.74 -22.20 8.82
N GLU A 787 -38.02 -21.98 8.55
CA GLU A 787 -38.74 -22.55 7.42
C GLU A 787 -39.03 -21.52 6.32
N LYS A 788 -39.05 -20.22 6.67
CA LYS A 788 -39.28 -19.14 5.69
C LYS A 788 -38.55 -17.85 6.06
N ILE A 789 -38.04 -17.15 5.05
CA ILE A 789 -37.48 -15.79 5.17
C ILE A 789 -38.36 -14.84 4.37
N ASP A 790 -38.87 -13.79 5.03
CA ASP A 790 -39.54 -12.66 4.39
C ASP A 790 -38.57 -11.47 4.37
N ARG A 791 -38.11 -11.12 3.17
CA ARG A 791 -37.11 -10.06 2.95
C ARG A 791 -37.72 -8.67 2.95
N GLU A 792 -38.97 -8.55 2.51
CA GLU A 792 -39.66 -7.26 2.44
C GLU A 792 -39.98 -6.75 3.84
N ASN A 793 -40.48 -7.65 4.71
CA ASN A 793 -40.81 -7.33 6.10
C ASN A 793 -39.65 -7.55 7.09
N LYS A 794 -38.48 -7.99 6.60
CA LYS A 794 -37.28 -8.33 7.37
C LYS A 794 -37.58 -9.23 8.58
N CYS A 795 -38.19 -10.39 8.33
CA CYS A 795 -38.46 -11.38 9.38
C CYS A 795 -38.24 -12.83 8.92
N VAL A 796 -38.10 -13.73 9.89
CA VAL A 796 -38.01 -15.18 9.67
C VAL A 796 -39.13 -15.90 10.42
N PHE A 797 -39.60 -17.01 9.84
CA PHE A 797 -40.59 -17.90 10.44
C PHE A 797 -39.90 -19.19 10.82
N ASP A 798 -40.00 -19.56 12.10
CA ASP A 798 -39.44 -20.82 12.58
C ASP A 798 -40.40 -22.01 12.41
N SER A 799 -39.93 -23.20 12.74
CA SER A 799 -40.67 -24.47 12.65
C SER A 799 -41.89 -24.54 13.57
N ALA A 800 -42.04 -23.62 14.53
CA ALA A 800 -43.23 -23.46 15.36
C ALA A 800 -44.19 -22.39 14.82
N GLY A 801 -43.88 -21.77 13.68
CA GLY A 801 -44.65 -20.68 13.08
C GLY A 801 -44.43 -19.32 13.76
N GLN A 802 -43.46 -19.20 14.68
CA GLN A 802 -43.15 -17.95 15.35
C GLN A 802 -42.34 -17.02 14.44
N ILE A 803 -42.67 -15.73 14.50
CA ILE A 803 -42.03 -14.69 13.69
C ILE A 803 -40.95 -14.00 14.51
N THR A 804 -39.74 -13.90 13.94
CA THR A 804 -38.64 -13.11 14.49
C THR A 804 -38.17 -12.07 13.46
N TYR A 805 -38.28 -10.80 13.80
CA TYR A 805 -37.78 -9.69 12.97
C TYR A 805 -36.27 -9.54 13.07
N TYR A 806 -35.60 -8.98 12.06
CA TYR A 806 -34.16 -8.71 12.06
C TYR A 806 -33.83 -7.36 11.40
N ASP A 807 -32.74 -6.74 11.84
CA ASP A 807 -32.09 -5.67 11.09
C ASP A 807 -31.05 -6.25 10.12
N ILE A 808 -30.35 -7.29 10.59
CA ILE A 808 -29.35 -8.05 9.83
C ILE A 808 -29.64 -9.54 9.98
N LEU A 809 -29.59 -10.26 8.86
CA LEU A 809 -29.69 -11.71 8.80
C LEU A 809 -28.36 -12.32 8.36
N ILE A 810 -27.85 -13.29 9.11
CA ILE A 810 -26.67 -14.07 8.76
C ILE A 810 -27.09 -15.51 8.48
N MET A 811 -26.90 -15.96 7.25
CA MET A 811 -27.12 -17.33 6.84
C MET A 811 -25.82 -18.13 7.02
N ALA A 812 -25.82 -19.09 7.94
CA ALA A 812 -24.70 -19.98 8.26
C ALA A 812 -25.19 -21.44 8.39
N THR A 813 -26.09 -21.84 7.48
CA THR A 813 -26.83 -23.12 7.49
C THR A 813 -25.97 -24.36 7.22
N GLY A 814 -24.69 -24.17 6.87
CA GLY A 814 -23.72 -25.23 6.63
C GLY A 814 -24.08 -26.13 5.44
N SER A 815 -23.58 -27.36 5.46
CA SER A 815 -23.85 -28.37 4.44
C SER A 815 -24.26 -29.71 5.04
N ARG A 816 -24.96 -30.50 4.23
CA ARG A 816 -25.34 -31.90 4.51
C ARG A 816 -24.47 -32.87 3.72
N ALA A 817 -24.42 -34.14 4.14
CA ALA A 817 -23.72 -35.18 3.39
C ALA A 817 -24.33 -35.39 2.00
N ALA A 818 -23.49 -35.59 0.99
CA ALA A 818 -23.95 -35.98 -0.35
C ALA A 818 -24.25 -37.48 -0.36
N ILE A 819 -25.49 -37.84 -0.70
CA ILE A 819 -25.94 -39.24 -0.76
C ILE A 819 -26.36 -39.57 -2.21
N PRO A 820 -25.88 -40.68 -2.80
CA PRO A 820 -26.36 -41.14 -4.11
C PRO A 820 -27.86 -41.48 -4.09
N LYS A 821 -28.56 -41.28 -5.20
CA LYS A 821 -30.03 -41.45 -5.30
C LYS A 821 -30.55 -42.84 -4.91
N ASN A 822 -29.75 -43.89 -5.08
CA ASN A 822 -30.18 -45.29 -4.94
C ASN A 822 -29.70 -45.96 -3.64
N VAL A 823 -29.30 -45.17 -2.63
CA VAL A 823 -28.92 -45.72 -1.33
C VAL A 823 -30.17 -46.00 -0.49
N PRO A 824 -30.41 -47.24 -0.03
CA PRO A 824 -31.56 -47.57 0.80
C PRO A 824 -31.40 -47.00 2.21
N GLN A 825 -32.53 -46.70 2.87
CA GLN A 825 -32.54 -46.44 4.31
C GLN A 825 -32.51 -47.78 5.06
N LEU A 826 -31.30 -48.33 5.21
CA LEU A 826 -31.05 -49.61 5.89
C LEU A 826 -30.11 -49.37 7.10
N PRO A 827 -30.42 -49.89 8.30
CA PRO A 827 -29.50 -49.87 9.44
C PRO A 827 -28.13 -50.46 9.04
N GLY A 828 -27.04 -49.81 9.44
CA GLY A 828 -25.69 -50.15 8.99
C GLY A 828 -25.15 -49.26 7.86
N ILE A 829 -25.97 -48.40 7.24
CA ILE A 829 -25.51 -47.37 6.30
C ILE A 829 -25.51 -46.01 7.00
N PHE A 830 -24.33 -45.38 7.06
CA PHE A 830 -24.10 -44.14 7.78
C PHE A 830 -23.55 -43.05 6.86
N THR A 831 -23.84 -41.81 7.23
CA THR A 831 -23.04 -40.65 6.81
C THR A 831 -22.30 -40.12 8.02
N MET A 832 -21.46 -39.09 7.87
CA MET A 832 -20.78 -38.50 9.02
C MET A 832 -20.79 -36.98 8.93
N ARG A 833 -21.83 -36.36 9.51
CA ARG A 833 -21.97 -34.89 9.47
C ARG A 833 -22.39 -34.27 10.81
N SER A 834 -23.13 -35.01 11.63
CA SER A 834 -23.64 -34.58 12.93
C SER A 834 -23.18 -35.51 14.05
N ARG A 835 -23.30 -35.05 15.29
CA ARG A 835 -23.08 -35.91 16.46
C ARG A 835 -24.01 -37.12 16.48
N ILE A 836 -25.28 -36.96 16.06
CA ILE A 836 -26.24 -38.06 15.98
C ILE A 836 -25.73 -39.15 15.03
N ASP A 837 -25.16 -38.77 13.89
CA ASP A 837 -24.55 -39.73 12.96
C ASP A 837 -23.41 -40.51 13.64
N ALA A 838 -22.55 -39.80 14.38
CA ALA A 838 -21.41 -40.39 15.09
C ALA A 838 -21.86 -41.33 16.22
N ASP A 839 -22.83 -40.93 17.04
CA ASP A 839 -23.38 -41.74 18.13
C ASP A 839 -24.08 -42.99 17.58
N ASN A 840 -24.89 -42.85 16.52
CA ASN A 840 -25.55 -43.98 15.86
C ASN A 840 -24.53 -44.96 15.26
N PHE A 841 -23.48 -44.46 14.62
CA PHE A 841 -22.41 -45.29 14.07
C PHE A 841 -21.66 -46.04 15.18
N LYS A 842 -21.26 -45.34 16.25
CA LYS A 842 -20.53 -45.90 17.39
C LYS A 842 -21.32 -47.01 18.10
N ASN A 843 -22.63 -46.83 18.23
CA ASN A 843 -23.52 -47.82 18.84
C ASN A 843 -23.75 -49.06 17.95
N HIS A 844 -23.53 -48.95 16.64
CA HIS A 844 -23.72 -50.05 15.68
C HIS A 844 -22.48 -50.92 15.52
N ILE A 845 -21.28 -50.34 15.60
CA ILE A 845 -20.03 -51.08 15.35
C ILE A 845 -19.58 -51.91 16.57
N SER A 846 -19.12 -53.13 16.31
CA SER A 846 -18.51 -54.02 17.31
C SER A 846 -16.98 -54.08 17.16
N LYS A 847 -16.27 -54.64 18.16
CA LYS A 847 -14.83 -54.93 18.03
C LYS A 847 -14.61 -55.94 16.88
N ASN A 848 -13.69 -55.63 15.97
CA ASN A 848 -13.38 -56.38 14.75
C ASN A 848 -14.43 -56.32 13.62
N ALA A 849 -15.36 -55.36 13.66
CA ALA A 849 -16.29 -55.13 12.56
C ALA A 849 -15.55 -54.83 11.25
N HIS A 850 -16.17 -55.14 10.11
CA HIS A 850 -15.71 -54.75 8.78
C HIS A 850 -16.55 -53.59 8.26
N VAL A 851 -15.93 -52.43 8.11
CA VAL A 851 -16.56 -51.20 7.63
C VAL A 851 -16.10 -50.87 6.21
N VAL A 852 -17.05 -50.63 5.32
CA VAL A 852 -16.78 -50.10 3.98
C VAL A 852 -16.94 -48.58 3.98
N ILE A 853 -15.93 -47.86 3.53
CA ILE A 853 -15.97 -46.41 3.34
C ILE A 853 -16.11 -46.11 1.85
N VAL A 854 -17.21 -45.51 1.45
CA VAL A 854 -17.48 -45.09 0.08
C VAL A 854 -17.02 -43.64 -0.08
N GLY A 855 -15.89 -43.44 -0.72
CA GLY A 855 -15.25 -42.15 -0.95
C GLY A 855 -13.92 -42.00 -0.19
N GLY A 856 -12.81 -41.99 -0.93
CA GLY A 856 -11.45 -41.69 -0.47
C GLY A 856 -11.12 -40.20 -0.43
N GLY A 857 -12.06 -39.39 0.06
CA GLY A 857 -11.86 -37.97 0.38
C GLY A 857 -11.30 -37.77 1.80
N LEU A 858 -11.12 -36.52 2.24
CA LEU A 858 -10.54 -36.20 3.56
C LEU A 858 -11.25 -36.94 4.71
N LEU A 859 -12.57 -36.77 4.80
CA LEU A 859 -13.37 -37.41 5.85
C LEU A 859 -13.29 -38.94 5.77
N GLY A 860 -13.34 -39.52 4.57
CA GLY A 860 -13.29 -40.98 4.41
C GLY A 860 -11.95 -41.57 4.83
N LEU A 861 -10.84 -40.90 4.49
CA LEU A 861 -9.49 -41.34 4.86
C LEU A 861 -9.20 -41.13 6.35
N GLU A 862 -9.63 -40.00 6.94
CA GLU A 862 -9.51 -39.78 8.39
C GLU A 862 -10.36 -40.78 9.17
N MET A 863 -11.58 -41.06 8.73
CA MET A 863 -12.41 -42.12 9.30
C MET A 863 -11.74 -43.49 9.20
N ALA A 864 -11.15 -43.83 8.05
CA ALA A 864 -10.41 -45.08 7.88
C ALA A 864 -9.28 -45.21 8.92
N ALA A 865 -8.49 -44.14 9.07
CA ALA A 865 -7.39 -44.09 10.03
C ALA A 865 -7.89 -44.20 11.49
N SER A 866 -8.87 -43.39 11.90
CA SER A 866 -9.42 -43.42 13.27
C SER A 866 -10.07 -44.76 13.62
N LEU A 867 -10.74 -45.44 12.68
CA LEU A 867 -11.36 -46.74 12.93
C LEU A 867 -10.35 -47.89 12.99
N ARG A 868 -9.23 -47.78 12.27
CA ARG A 868 -8.11 -48.73 12.37
C ARG A 868 -7.50 -48.74 13.77
N GLU A 869 -7.42 -47.58 14.44
CA GLU A 869 -6.91 -47.49 15.83
C GLU A 869 -7.71 -48.32 16.84
N ILE A 870 -8.99 -48.60 16.54
CA ILE A 870 -9.87 -49.44 17.37
C ILE A 870 -10.05 -50.87 16.82
N ASN A 871 -9.13 -51.33 15.96
CA ASN A 871 -9.11 -52.68 15.36
C ASN A 871 -10.34 -53.02 14.49
N VAL A 872 -10.88 -52.04 13.75
CA VAL A 872 -11.92 -52.28 12.73
C VAL A 872 -11.25 -52.58 11.38
N ARG A 873 -11.73 -53.60 10.66
CA ARG A 873 -11.28 -53.88 9.29
C ARG A 873 -11.88 -52.86 8.34
N ILE A 874 -11.07 -52.24 7.48
CA ILE A 874 -11.51 -51.18 6.57
C ILE A 874 -11.36 -51.59 5.11
N THR A 875 -12.41 -51.32 4.33
CA THR A 875 -12.33 -51.31 2.87
C THR A 875 -12.75 -49.93 2.35
N ILE A 876 -11.96 -49.33 1.47
CA ILE A 876 -12.27 -48.05 0.83
C ILE A 876 -12.67 -48.30 -0.63
N VAL A 877 -13.86 -47.83 -1.01
CA VAL A 877 -14.34 -47.85 -2.40
C VAL A 877 -14.32 -46.44 -2.94
N GLN A 878 -13.55 -46.21 -4.00
CA GLN A 878 -13.35 -44.91 -4.61
C GLN A 878 -13.70 -44.96 -6.10
N ARG A 879 -14.56 -44.03 -6.52
CA ARG A 879 -15.12 -43.99 -7.89
C ARG A 879 -14.13 -43.64 -9.00
N ILE A 880 -13.00 -43.08 -8.62
CA ILE A 880 -11.97 -42.56 -9.52
C ILE A 880 -10.66 -43.28 -9.21
N SER A 881 -9.69 -43.13 -10.10
CA SER A 881 -8.42 -43.87 -10.06
C SER A 881 -7.44 -43.48 -8.96
N ARG A 882 -7.77 -42.51 -8.09
CA ARG A 882 -6.86 -41.98 -7.05
C ARG A 882 -7.57 -41.36 -5.85
N PHE A 883 -6.86 -41.24 -4.73
CA PHE A 883 -7.31 -40.47 -3.56
C PHE A 883 -7.11 -38.97 -3.73
N LEU A 884 -7.97 -38.17 -3.09
CA LEU A 884 -7.82 -36.72 -2.98
C LEU A 884 -7.46 -36.02 -4.30
N ASP A 885 -8.17 -36.36 -5.38
CA ASP A 885 -7.91 -35.92 -6.75
C ASP A 885 -7.95 -34.40 -6.96
N ARG A 886 -8.53 -33.66 -6.01
CA ARG A 886 -8.59 -32.19 -5.99
C ARG A 886 -7.53 -31.55 -5.08
N GLN A 887 -6.85 -32.32 -4.25
CA GLN A 887 -5.92 -31.84 -3.24
C GLN A 887 -4.50 -32.38 -3.43
N LEU A 888 -4.32 -33.46 -4.18
CA LEU A 888 -3.05 -34.10 -4.46
C LEU A 888 -2.88 -34.33 -5.96
N ASP A 889 -1.63 -34.32 -6.40
CA ASP A 889 -1.23 -34.78 -7.71
C ASP A 889 -1.10 -36.33 -7.74
N PRO A 890 -0.85 -36.96 -8.91
CA PRO A 890 -0.82 -38.42 -9.01
C PRO A 890 0.19 -39.08 -8.06
N LEU A 891 1.38 -38.49 -7.92
CA LEU A 891 2.44 -39.04 -7.07
C LEU A 891 2.12 -38.90 -5.58
N GLY A 892 1.64 -37.74 -5.13
CA GLY A 892 1.24 -37.55 -3.74
C GLY A 892 0.09 -38.50 -3.35
N SER A 893 -0.85 -38.72 -4.28
CA SER A 893 -1.93 -39.69 -4.11
C SER A 893 -1.43 -41.15 -4.05
N GLN A 894 -0.43 -41.50 -4.86
CA GLN A 894 0.20 -42.82 -4.82
C GLN A 894 0.89 -43.08 -3.48
N LEU A 895 1.65 -42.12 -2.94
CA LEU A 895 2.30 -42.28 -1.64
C LEU A 895 1.29 -42.45 -0.51
N LEU A 896 0.17 -41.73 -0.57
CA LEU A 896 -0.94 -41.92 0.36
C LEU A 896 -1.62 -43.29 0.19
N HIS A 897 -1.76 -43.79 -1.03
CA HIS A 897 -2.27 -45.13 -1.28
C HIS A 897 -1.39 -46.19 -0.61
N GLU A 898 -0.06 -46.14 -0.84
CA GLU A 898 0.90 -47.06 -0.24
C GLU A 898 0.83 -47.03 1.29
N GLU A 899 0.70 -45.85 1.90
CA GLU A 899 0.50 -45.73 3.35
C GLU A 899 -0.79 -46.40 3.83
N MET A 900 -1.91 -46.17 3.15
CA MET A 900 -3.20 -46.75 3.57
C MET A 900 -3.21 -48.28 3.42
N VAL A 901 -2.51 -48.83 2.42
CA VAL A 901 -2.31 -50.28 2.26
C VAL A 901 -1.44 -50.84 3.37
N ASP A 902 -0.34 -50.18 3.71
CA ASP A 902 0.55 -50.59 4.82
C ASP A 902 -0.16 -50.57 6.17
N GLN A 903 -1.09 -49.62 6.34
CA GLN A 903 -1.99 -49.57 7.49
C GLN A 903 -3.12 -50.61 7.41
N GLY A 904 -3.11 -51.51 6.43
CA GLY A 904 -4.01 -52.66 6.34
C GLY A 904 -5.42 -52.32 5.87
N CYS A 905 -5.58 -51.33 5.00
CA CYS A 905 -6.85 -51.03 4.33
C CYS A 905 -6.94 -51.71 2.96
N ASP A 906 -8.06 -52.37 2.68
CA ASP A 906 -8.39 -52.86 1.34
C ASP A 906 -8.90 -51.68 0.48
N ILE A 907 -8.37 -51.45 -0.72
CA ILE A 907 -8.73 -50.28 -1.54
C ILE A 907 -9.17 -50.73 -2.93
N TYR A 908 -10.32 -50.22 -3.38
CA TYR A 908 -10.87 -50.45 -4.72
C TYR A 908 -11.14 -49.12 -5.43
N TYR A 909 -10.34 -48.83 -6.45
CA TYR A 909 -10.50 -47.66 -7.33
C TYR A 909 -11.38 -47.98 -8.54
N ASP A 910 -11.84 -46.93 -9.23
CA ASP A 910 -12.66 -46.99 -10.45
C ASP A 910 -13.90 -47.89 -10.31
N ASP A 911 -14.41 -48.00 -9.08
CA ASP A 911 -15.53 -48.87 -8.76
C ASP A 911 -16.55 -48.14 -7.88
N GLU A 912 -17.77 -48.65 -7.87
CA GLU A 912 -18.84 -48.09 -7.05
C GLU A 912 -19.84 -49.14 -6.60
N VAL A 913 -20.51 -48.85 -5.49
CA VAL A 913 -21.55 -49.71 -4.95
C VAL A 913 -22.74 -49.75 -5.90
N GLN A 914 -23.09 -50.95 -6.36
CA GLN A 914 -24.22 -51.22 -7.25
C GLN A 914 -25.43 -51.77 -6.48
N LEU A 915 -25.20 -52.72 -5.56
CA LEU A 915 -26.25 -53.40 -4.80
C LEU A 915 -25.89 -53.47 -3.31
N PHE A 916 -26.93 -53.47 -2.47
CA PHE A 916 -26.85 -53.60 -1.00
C PHE A 916 -27.52 -54.92 -0.59
N TYR A 917 -26.90 -55.66 0.34
CA TYR A 917 -27.41 -56.93 0.85
C TYR A 917 -27.79 -56.81 2.33
N GLY A 918 -28.83 -57.56 2.73
CA GLY A 918 -29.36 -57.61 4.09
C GLY A 918 -30.83 -57.22 4.16
N GLN A 919 -31.60 -57.89 5.03
CA GLN A 919 -33.04 -57.64 5.21
C GLN A 919 -33.35 -56.69 6.37
N GLN A 920 -32.64 -56.82 7.51
CA GLN A 920 -32.86 -56.01 8.72
C GLN A 920 -31.75 -54.98 8.96
N SER A 921 -30.52 -55.31 8.57
CA SER A 921 -29.35 -54.44 8.58
C SER A 921 -28.46 -54.77 7.39
N LEU A 922 -27.52 -53.89 7.07
CA LEU A 922 -26.49 -54.15 6.06
C LEU A 922 -25.70 -55.41 6.44
N ALA A 923 -25.57 -56.34 5.50
CA ALA A 923 -24.76 -57.54 5.63
C ALA A 923 -23.62 -57.58 4.58
N GLY A 924 -23.70 -56.73 3.55
CA GLY A 924 -22.68 -56.65 2.51
C GLY A 924 -23.12 -55.77 1.36
N ILE A 925 -22.21 -55.59 0.41
CA ILE A 925 -22.42 -54.82 -0.82
C ILE A 925 -21.90 -55.58 -2.03
N ARG A 926 -22.37 -55.22 -3.22
CA ARG A 926 -21.76 -55.62 -4.49
C ARG A 926 -21.39 -54.39 -5.29
N LEU A 927 -20.15 -54.38 -5.77
CA LEU A 927 -19.61 -53.32 -6.61
C LEU A 927 -19.95 -53.56 -8.08
N LYS A 928 -19.82 -52.53 -8.92
CA LYS A 928 -20.05 -52.62 -10.36
C LYS A 928 -19.11 -53.58 -11.07
N SER A 929 -17.89 -53.76 -10.55
CA SER A 929 -16.96 -54.79 -11.03
C SER A 929 -17.48 -56.23 -10.84
N GLY A 930 -18.56 -56.43 -10.07
CA GLY A 930 -19.09 -57.73 -9.69
C GLY A 930 -18.55 -58.24 -8.35
N ARG A 931 -17.58 -57.55 -7.74
CA ARG A 931 -17.01 -57.92 -6.44
C ARG A 931 -18.07 -57.84 -5.34
N HIS A 932 -18.17 -58.88 -4.53
CA HIS A 932 -18.98 -58.91 -3.32
C HIS A 932 -18.09 -58.66 -2.10
N ILE A 933 -18.54 -57.79 -1.19
CA ILE A 933 -17.84 -57.45 0.05
C ILE A 933 -18.86 -57.59 1.18
N GLU A 934 -18.65 -58.56 2.06
CA GLU A 934 -19.40 -58.65 3.32
C GLU A 934 -18.94 -57.53 4.26
N CYS A 935 -19.86 -56.85 4.91
CA CYS A 935 -19.53 -55.75 5.82
C CYS A 935 -20.66 -55.49 6.82
N ASP A 936 -20.27 -55.12 8.04
CA ASP A 936 -21.20 -54.81 9.14
C ASP A 936 -21.75 -53.39 9.06
N ALA A 937 -20.98 -52.47 8.48
CA ALA A 937 -21.40 -51.10 8.26
C ALA A 937 -20.75 -50.47 7.01
N MET A 938 -21.40 -49.43 6.48
CA MET A 938 -20.90 -48.62 5.39
C MET A 938 -20.98 -47.14 5.74
N VAL A 939 -19.90 -46.38 5.50
CA VAL A 939 -19.88 -44.92 5.66
C VAL A 939 -19.79 -44.26 4.28
N ILE A 940 -20.76 -43.40 3.97
CA ILE A 940 -20.78 -42.62 2.72
C ILE A 940 -20.07 -41.28 2.97
N ALA A 941 -18.90 -41.12 2.34
CA ALA A 941 -18.01 -39.96 2.48
C ALA A 941 -17.67 -39.33 1.10
N ILE A 942 -18.67 -39.20 0.22
CA ILE A 942 -18.48 -38.71 -1.16
C ILE A 942 -18.60 -37.18 -1.33
N GLY A 943 -18.51 -36.42 -0.24
CA GLY A 943 -18.60 -34.96 -0.23
C GLY A 943 -19.87 -34.41 0.43
N THR A 944 -20.07 -33.11 0.33
CA THR A 944 -21.18 -32.38 0.97
C THR A 944 -21.95 -31.51 -0.04
N ILE A 945 -23.18 -31.16 0.33
CA ILE A 945 -24.08 -30.28 -0.43
C ILE A 945 -24.45 -29.09 0.48
N PRO A 946 -24.14 -27.83 0.08
CA PRO A 946 -24.56 -26.64 0.82
C PRO A 946 -26.09 -26.56 1.02
N ASN A 947 -26.52 -26.19 2.22
CA ASN A 947 -27.94 -26.03 2.56
C ASN A 947 -28.43 -24.63 2.16
N ILE A 948 -28.84 -24.47 0.91
CA ILE A 948 -29.21 -23.15 0.30
C ILE A 948 -30.67 -23.07 -0.13
N GLU A 949 -31.50 -24.02 0.27
CA GLU A 949 -32.92 -24.09 -0.08
C GLU A 949 -33.66 -22.81 0.37
N LEU A 950 -33.50 -22.41 1.63
CA LEU A 950 -34.07 -21.17 2.18
C LEU A 950 -33.65 -19.92 1.39
N ALA A 951 -32.40 -19.86 0.94
CA ALA A 951 -31.88 -18.72 0.19
C ALA A 951 -32.50 -18.65 -1.21
N LYS A 952 -32.68 -19.79 -1.87
CA LYS A 952 -33.36 -19.88 -3.17
C LYS A 952 -34.82 -19.49 -3.07
N GLU A 953 -35.52 -20.00 -2.06
CA GLU A 953 -36.95 -19.75 -1.85
C GLU A 953 -37.24 -18.28 -1.53
N CYS A 954 -36.35 -17.59 -0.82
CA CYS A 954 -36.48 -16.14 -0.58
C CYS A 954 -35.87 -15.26 -1.69
N GLY A 955 -35.48 -15.84 -2.82
CA GLY A 955 -35.04 -15.11 -4.02
C GLY A 955 -33.65 -14.47 -3.90
N LEU A 956 -32.76 -15.01 -3.06
CA LEU A 956 -31.34 -14.66 -3.09
C LEU A 956 -30.65 -15.31 -4.28
N LEU A 957 -29.67 -14.63 -4.86
CA LEU A 957 -28.90 -15.16 -5.97
C LEU A 957 -28.05 -16.36 -5.50
N CYS A 958 -28.30 -17.52 -6.09
CA CYS A 958 -27.63 -18.77 -5.74
C CYS A 958 -27.15 -19.50 -7.00
N GLN A 959 -25.99 -20.14 -6.90
CA GLN A 959 -25.52 -21.16 -7.85
C GLN A 959 -25.24 -22.47 -7.10
N ARG A 960 -23.97 -22.74 -6.78
CA ARG A 960 -23.54 -23.86 -5.94
C ARG A 960 -23.70 -23.52 -4.46
N GLY A 961 -23.54 -22.25 -4.12
CA GLY A 961 -23.91 -21.64 -2.85
C GLY A 961 -24.68 -20.33 -3.04
N VAL A 962 -24.78 -19.54 -1.97
CA VAL A 962 -25.32 -18.18 -1.97
C VAL A 962 -24.24 -17.22 -2.46
N ILE A 963 -24.49 -16.49 -3.54
CA ILE A 963 -23.51 -15.57 -4.13
C ILE A 963 -23.32 -14.37 -3.19
N VAL A 964 -22.07 -14.07 -2.87
CA VAL A 964 -21.71 -12.94 -2.01
C VAL A 964 -20.60 -12.07 -2.58
N ASN A 965 -20.59 -10.79 -2.18
CA ASN A 965 -19.53 -9.83 -2.50
C ASN A 965 -18.35 -9.88 -1.50
N GLU A 966 -17.40 -8.95 -1.60
CA GLU A 966 -16.21 -8.85 -0.72
C GLU A 966 -16.55 -8.55 0.75
N ARG A 967 -17.79 -8.18 1.09
CA ARG A 967 -18.29 -8.04 2.46
C ARG A 967 -19.09 -9.24 2.93
N LEU A 968 -19.12 -10.32 2.13
CA LEU A 968 -19.97 -11.48 2.31
C LEU A 968 -21.47 -11.11 2.32
N GLN A 969 -21.83 -9.95 1.76
CA GLN A 969 -23.22 -9.53 1.56
C GLN A 969 -23.78 -10.20 0.32
N THR A 970 -25.04 -10.61 0.42
CA THR A 970 -25.81 -11.15 -0.70
C THR A 970 -26.32 -10.02 -1.61
N ASN A 971 -27.19 -10.33 -2.58
CA ASN A 971 -27.91 -9.30 -3.34
C ASN A 971 -28.92 -8.51 -2.51
N ASP A 972 -29.13 -8.88 -1.23
CA ASP A 972 -29.84 -8.08 -0.24
C ASP A 972 -28.84 -7.44 0.74
N PRO A 973 -28.83 -6.10 0.89
CA PRO A 973 -27.85 -5.43 1.76
C PRO A 973 -28.01 -5.76 3.25
N SER A 974 -29.16 -6.31 3.66
CA SER A 974 -29.41 -6.72 5.06
C SER A 974 -29.10 -8.19 5.32
N ILE A 975 -28.69 -8.96 4.31
CA ILE A 975 -28.47 -10.42 4.43
C ILE A 975 -27.04 -10.77 4.02
N PHE A 976 -26.37 -11.52 4.89
CA PHE A 976 -25.02 -12.04 4.72
C PHE A 976 -25.04 -13.56 4.67
N ALA A 977 -24.09 -14.17 3.97
CA ALA A 977 -23.91 -15.63 3.97
C ALA A 977 -22.47 -15.98 4.37
N LEU A 978 -22.33 -16.96 5.26
CA LEU A 978 -21.04 -17.36 5.87
C LEU A 978 -20.84 -18.88 5.82
N GLY A 979 -19.57 -19.28 5.85
CA GLY A 979 -19.13 -20.67 5.86
C GLY A 979 -19.34 -21.36 4.51
N GLU A 980 -19.71 -22.63 4.56
CA GLU A 980 -19.75 -23.51 3.38
C GLU A 980 -20.82 -23.14 2.35
N ILE A 981 -21.77 -22.28 2.71
CA ILE A 981 -22.80 -21.80 1.79
C ILE A 981 -22.38 -20.55 1.03
N ALA A 982 -21.35 -19.83 1.49
CA ALA A 982 -20.95 -18.56 0.91
C ALA A 982 -20.13 -18.79 -0.37
N GLU A 983 -20.73 -18.50 -1.52
CA GLU A 983 -20.09 -18.57 -2.82
C GLU A 983 -19.45 -17.23 -3.15
N PHE A 984 -18.12 -17.15 -3.00
CA PHE A 984 -17.36 -15.94 -3.29
C PHE A 984 -16.53 -16.14 -4.56
N ARG A 985 -16.81 -15.34 -5.60
CA ARG A 985 -16.18 -15.42 -6.94
C ARG A 985 -16.18 -16.83 -7.55
N GLY A 986 -17.29 -17.57 -7.37
CA GLY A 986 -17.46 -18.93 -7.88
C GLY A 986 -16.85 -20.04 -7.01
N PHE A 987 -16.25 -19.70 -5.87
CA PHE A 987 -15.63 -20.65 -4.95
C PHE A 987 -16.43 -20.82 -3.66
N LEU A 988 -16.51 -22.07 -3.20
CA LEU A 988 -17.03 -22.45 -1.88
C LEU A 988 -15.88 -22.96 -1.03
N TYR A 989 -15.83 -22.51 0.22
CA TYR A 989 -14.78 -22.90 1.15
C TYR A 989 -15.33 -23.88 2.20
N GLY A 990 -14.90 -25.14 2.10
CA GLY A 990 -15.33 -26.24 2.97
C GLY A 990 -14.51 -26.40 4.25
N ILE A 991 -13.88 -25.34 4.77
CA ILE A 991 -12.93 -25.41 5.89
C ILE A 991 -13.27 -24.40 6.99
N THR A 992 -13.06 -24.80 8.24
CA THR A 992 -13.35 -23.98 9.44
C THR A 992 -12.62 -22.63 9.42
N ALA A 993 -11.33 -22.63 9.02
CA ALA A 993 -10.53 -21.42 8.94
C ALA A 993 -11.13 -20.36 8.00
N ALA A 994 -11.73 -20.78 6.88
CA ALA A 994 -12.39 -19.86 5.96
C ALA A 994 -13.68 -19.29 6.57
N ALA A 995 -14.47 -20.12 7.26
CA ALA A 995 -15.68 -19.67 7.94
C ALA A 995 -15.36 -18.63 9.03
N GLU A 996 -14.29 -18.83 9.80
CA GLU A 996 -13.81 -17.88 10.81
C GLU A 996 -13.34 -16.56 10.17
N GLN A 997 -12.56 -16.62 9.07
CA GLN A 997 -12.12 -15.43 8.34
C GLN A 997 -13.30 -14.63 7.76
N GLN A 998 -14.26 -15.31 7.12
CA GLN A 998 -15.46 -14.68 6.60
C GLN A 998 -16.27 -14.02 7.74
N ALA A 999 -16.41 -14.71 8.86
CA ALA A 999 -17.14 -14.21 10.01
C ALA A 999 -16.48 -12.97 10.65
N ALA A 1000 -15.14 -12.95 10.76
CA ALA A 1000 -14.39 -11.80 11.25
C ALA A 1000 -14.59 -10.56 10.35
N VAL A 1001 -14.57 -10.75 9.02
CA VAL A 1001 -14.84 -9.66 8.05
C VAL A 1001 -16.24 -9.09 8.24
N VAL A 1002 -17.26 -9.96 8.38
CA VAL A 1002 -18.64 -9.52 8.59
C VAL A 1002 -18.80 -8.83 9.94
N ALA A 1003 -18.17 -9.35 10.99
CA ALA A 1003 -18.19 -8.74 12.32
C ALA A 1003 -17.59 -7.33 12.33
N ASP A 1004 -16.41 -7.15 11.74
CA ASP A 1004 -15.76 -5.84 11.57
C ASP A 1004 -16.66 -4.88 10.77
N PHE A 1005 -17.20 -5.33 9.64
CA PHE A 1005 -17.98 -4.48 8.74
C PHE A 1005 -19.31 -4.04 9.37
N ILE A 1006 -20.07 -4.96 9.99
CA ILE A 1006 -21.30 -4.63 10.72
C ILE A 1006 -21.00 -3.69 11.89
N SER A 1007 -19.84 -3.86 12.54
CA SER A 1007 -19.37 -2.95 13.60
C SER A 1007 -19.00 -1.54 13.09
N GLY A 1008 -18.90 -1.37 11.77
CA GLY A 1008 -18.66 -0.09 11.10
C GLY A 1008 -17.28 0.06 10.48
N ASP A 1009 -16.38 -0.94 10.58
CA ASP A 1009 -15.06 -0.93 9.91
C ASP A 1009 -15.23 -1.20 8.41
N ILE A 1010 -15.52 -0.11 7.71
CA ILE A 1010 -15.62 -0.05 6.24
C ILE A 1010 -14.31 -0.37 5.52
N SER A 1011 -13.18 -0.62 6.21
CA SER A 1011 -11.94 -1.06 5.56
C SER A 1011 -11.81 -2.59 5.52
N SER A 1012 -12.65 -3.32 6.24
CA SER A 1012 -12.56 -4.79 6.38
C SER A 1012 -13.29 -5.55 5.28
N TYR A 1013 -12.56 -6.23 4.41
CA TYR A 1013 -13.14 -6.99 3.30
C TYR A 1013 -12.41 -8.32 3.08
N TYR A 1014 -13.17 -9.28 2.56
CA TYR A 1014 -12.70 -10.62 2.23
C TYR A 1014 -12.11 -10.63 0.83
N THR A 1015 -10.96 -11.31 0.69
CA THR A 1015 -10.26 -11.44 -0.59
C THR A 1015 -10.32 -12.86 -1.11
N GLU A 1016 -9.95 -13.83 -0.29
CA GLU A 1016 -10.08 -15.28 -0.50
C GLU A 1016 -9.55 -15.98 0.76
N SER A 1017 -9.83 -17.28 0.91
CA SER A 1017 -9.17 -18.12 1.91
C SER A 1017 -8.20 -19.05 1.21
N LEU A 1018 -7.07 -19.36 1.85
CA LEU A 1018 -6.19 -20.40 1.36
C LEU A 1018 -6.87 -21.76 1.51
N LEU A 1019 -7.10 -22.45 0.39
CA LEU A 1019 -7.43 -23.87 0.42
C LEU A 1019 -6.21 -24.63 0.93
N MET A 1020 -6.36 -25.24 2.10
CA MET A 1020 -5.33 -26.07 2.70
C MET A 1020 -5.96 -27.27 3.37
N ASN A 1021 -5.26 -28.40 3.30
CA ASN A 1021 -5.70 -29.66 3.87
C ASN A 1021 -4.52 -30.26 4.61
N ILE A 1022 -4.78 -30.74 5.82
CA ILE A 1022 -3.86 -31.54 6.61
C ILE A 1022 -4.61 -32.83 6.85
N ILE A 1023 -4.05 -33.97 6.44
CA ILE A 1023 -4.67 -35.26 6.73
C ILE A 1023 -4.17 -35.75 8.09
N LYS A 1024 -5.08 -36.29 8.89
CA LYS A 1024 -4.74 -36.89 10.18
C LYS A 1024 -4.59 -38.39 10.03
N ILE A 1025 -3.39 -38.83 9.69
CA ILE A 1025 -3.03 -40.26 9.66
C ILE A 1025 -1.83 -40.42 10.59
N HIS A 1026 -1.94 -41.30 11.58
CA HIS A 1026 -0.87 -41.52 12.53
C HIS A 1026 0.39 -42.02 11.80
N GLY A 1027 1.54 -41.35 12.01
CA GLY A 1027 2.81 -41.71 11.37
C GLY A 1027 3.00 -41.21 9.94
N PHE A 1028 2.01 -40.56 9.33
CA PHE A 1028 2.07 -40.05 7.97
C PHE A 1028 1.72 -38.57 7.90
N ASP A 1029 2.75 -37.73 7.84
CA ASP A 1029 2.58 -36.30 7.68
C ASP A 1029 2.27 -35.97 6.22
N LEU A 1030 1.04 -35.52 5.94
CA LEU A 1030 0.66 -35.00 4.63
C LEU A 1030 -0.13 -33.71 4.77
N CYS A 1031 0.30 -32.71 4.00
CA CYS A 1031 -0.47 -31.49 3.80
C CYS A 1031 -0.36 -30.98 2.37
N SER A 1032 -1.45 -30.38 1.91
CA SER A 1032 -1.49 -29.69 0.63
C SER A 1032 -2.13 -28.32 0.78
N MET A 1033 -1.67 -27.37 -0.03
CA MET A 1033 -2.12 -25.98 0.03
C MET A 1033 -2.09 -25.34 -1.35
N GLY A 1034 -3.07 -24.49 -1.63
CA GLY A 1034 -3.20 -23.83 -2.93
C GLY A 1034 -3.53 -24.82 -4.05
N ILE A 1035 -2.94 -24.60 -5.24
CA ILE A 1035 -3.14 -25.50 -6.38
C ILE A 1035 -2.28 -26.78 -6.23
N PRO A 1036 -2.83 -27.98 -6.44
CA PRO A 1036 -2.09 -29.24 -6.29
C PRO A 1036 -1.29 -29.63 -7.55
N GLU A 1037 -1.76 -29.21 -8.72
CA GLU A 1037 -1.18 -29.54 -10.02
C GLU A 1037 -0.78 -28.28 -10.77
N CYS A 1038 0.39 -28.34 -11.42
CA CYS A 1038 0.88 -27.24 -12.23
C CYS A 1038 0.02 -27.11 -13.49
N PRO A 1039 -0.61 -25.96 -13.76
CA PRO A 1039 -1.31 -25.72 -15.01
C PRO A 1039 -0.36 -25.88 -16.20
N ASN A 1040 -0.90 -26.29 -17.36
CA ASN A 1040 -0.14 -26.36 -18.61
C ASN A 1040 0.06 -24.96 -19.22
N ASP A 1041 0.80 -24.12 -18.52
CA ASP A 1041 1.08 -22.73 -18.86
C ASP A 1041 2.55 -22.42 -18.52
N THR A 1042 3.26 -21.82 -19.46
CA THR A 1042 4.68 -21.46 -19.36
C THR A 1042 5.00 -20.39 -18.30
N GLU A 1043 3.99 -19.69 -17.80
CA GLU A 1043 4.11 -18.75 -16.66
C GLU A 1043 4.22 -19.46 -15.31
N TYR A 1044 3.85 -20.74 -15.24
CA TYR A 1044 3.99 -21.55 -14.05
C TYR A 1044 5.32 -22.30 -14.05
N GLU A 1045 5.86 -22.49 -12.84
CA GLU A 1045 7.06 -23.26 -12.59
C GLU A 1045 6.77 -24.31 -11.52
N GLU A 1046 7.38 -25.48 -11.68
CA GLU A 1046 7.25 -26.59 -10.74
C GLU A 1046 8.63 -26.95 -10.18
N ILE A 1047 8.72 -27.05 -8.85
CA ILE A 1047 9.90 -27.52 -8.14
C ILE A 1047 9.51 -28.76 -7.34
N ILE A 1048 10.19 -29.88 -7.61
CA ILE A 1048 9.94 -31.16 -6.95
C ILE A 1048 11.22 -31.67 -6.29
N PHE A 1049 11.09 -32.11 -5.04
CA PHE A 1049 12.07 -32.90 -4.32
C PHE A 1049 11.40 -34.19 -3.83
N ILE A 1050 12.04 -35.33 -4.06
CA ILE A 1050 11.46 -36.65 -3.78
C ILE A 1050 12.52 -37.61 -3.22
N ASP A 1051 12.19 -38.29 -2.13
CA ASP A 1051 12.84 -39.52 -1.67
C ASP A 1051 11.74 -40.56 -1.42
N LYS A 1052 11.56 -41.45 -2.40
CA LYS A 1052 10.53 -42.48 -2.34
C LYS A 1052 10.75 -43.48 -1.21
N SER A 1053 12.02 -43.77 -0.87
CA SER A 1053 12.34 -44.77 0.15
C SER A 1053 11.96 -44.27 1.55
N ALA A 1054 12.11 -42.98 1.79
CA ALA A 1054 11.72 -42.31 3.03
C ALA A 1054 10.28 -41.76 3.00
N ARG A 1055 9.48 -42.03 1.94
CA ARG A 1055 8.17 -41.41 1.68
C ARG A 1055 8.17 -39.88 1.80
N TYR A 1056 9.28 -39.25 1.43
CA TYR A 1056 9.43 -37.80 1.44
C TYR A 1056 9.06 -37.25 0.08
N TYR A 1057 8.09 -36.33 0.04
CA TYR A 1057 7.71 -35.63 -1.19
C TYR A 1057 7.42 -34.16 -0.91
N LYS A 1058 8.13 -33.28 -1.61
CA LYS A 1058 7.94 -31.84 -1.57
C LYS A 1058 7.74 -31.34 -2.98
N LYS A 1059 6.59 -30.73 -3.22
CA LYS A 1059 6.28 -30.03 -4.48
C LYS A 1059 5.90 -28.60 -4.19
N CYS A 1060 6.43 -27.68 -4.98
CA CYS A 1060 6.11 -26.27 -4.96
C CYS A 1060 5.74 -25.82 -6.37
N ILE A 1061 4.60 -25.13 -6.50
CA ILE A 1061 4.16 -24.52 -7.75
C ILE A 1061 4.26 -23.01 -7.61
N ILE A 1062 4.97 -22.39 -8.54
CA ILE A 1062 5.28 -20.97 -8.52
C ILE A 1062 4.64 -20.32 -9.74
N HIS A 1063 4.03 -19.16 -9.56
CA HIS A 1063 3.48 -18.35 -10.63
C HIS A 1063 3.87 -16.89 -10.39
N GLN A 1064 4.50 -16.26 -11.38
CA GLN A 1064 4.95 -14.86 -11.31
C GLN A 1064 5.75 -14.54 -10.03
N ASP A 1065 6.75 -15.38 -9.74
CA ASP A 1065 7.60 -15.32 -8.53
C ASP A 1065 6.83 -15.43 -7.20
N ARG A 1066 5.64 -16.05 -7.18
CA ARG A 1066 4.88 -16.31 -5.95
C ARG A 1066 4.61 -17.79 -5.81
N LEU A 1067 4.74 -18.32 -4.60
CA LEU A 1067 4.27 -19.68 -4.31
C LEU A 1067 2.75 -19.66 -4.37
N VAL A 1068 2.16 -20.51 -5.22
CA VAL A 1068 0.70 -20.61 -5.42
C VAL A 1068 0.16 -22.00 -5.08
N GLY A 1069 1.05 -22.98 -4.91
CA GLY A 1069 0.70 -24.34 -4.53
C GLY A 1069 1.85 -25.06 -3.85
N ALA A 1070 1.55 -25.91 -2.88
CA ALA A 1070 2.54 -26.82 -2.32
C ALA A 1070 1.90 -28.13 -1.82
N ILE A 1071 2.65 -29.23 -1.94
CA ILE A 1071 2.37 -30.54 -1.35
C ILE A 1071 3.59 -30.95 -0.54
N LEU A 1072 3.39 -31.29 0.73
CA LEU A 1072 4.43 -31.79 1.64
C LEU A 1072 3.99 -33.13 2.21
N ILE A 1073 4.83 -34.15 2.04
CA ILE A 1073 4.64 -35.51 2.56
C ILE A 1073 5.94 -35.96 3.25
N GLY A 1074 5.82 -36.56 4.43
CA GLY A 1074 6.92 -37.07 5.24
C GLY A 1074 7.62 -36.00 6.10
N ASP A 1075 7.54 -34.72 5.70
CA ASP A 1075 8.06 -33.58 6.47
C ASP A 1075 7.22 -32.33 6.23
N LYS A 1076 6.60 -31.82 7.30
CA LYS A 1076 5.77 -30.60 7.27
C LYS A 1076 6.41 -29.39 7.94
N THR A 1077 7.73 -29.39 8.18
CA THR A 1077 8.44 -28.30 8.89
C THR A 1077 8.28 -26.93 8.23
N GLU A 1078 8.20 -26.88 6.90
CA GLU A 1078 8.00 -25.64 6.11
C GLU A 1078 6.52 -25.26 5.92
N PHE A 1079 5.57 -26.05 6.43
CA PHE A 1079 4.13 -25.83 6.21
C PHE A 1079 3.68 -24.41 6.57
N GLN A 1080 4.10 -23.91 7.73
CA GLN A 1080 3.67 -22.58 8.19
C GLN A 1080 4.20 -21.47 7.28
N GLU A 1081 5.46 -21.57 6.85
CA GLU A 1081 6.05 -20.60 5.94
C GLU A 1081 5.36 -20.63 4.58
N PHE A 1082 5.11 -21.81 4.01
CA PHE A 1082 4.47 -21.93 2.71
C PHE A 1082 3.03 -21.44 2.76
N ARG A 1083 2.32 -21.76 3.85
CA ARG A 1083 0.98 -21.24 4.12
C ARG A 1083 0.97 -19.71 4.11
N GLU A 1084 1.93 -19.08 4.79
CA GLU A 1084 2.04 -17.61 4.81
C GLU A 1084 2.40 -17.01 3.45
N LEU A 1085 3.30 -17.65 2.70
CA LEU A 1085 3.69 -17.21 1.35
C LEU A 1085 2.52 -17.25 0.38
N ILE A 1086 1.75 -18.34 0.36
CA ILE A 1086 0.60 -18.52 -0.54
C ILE A 1086 -0.57 -17.63 -0.10
N ALA A 1087 -0.96 -17.68 1.18
CA ALA A 1087 -2.12 -16.92 1.69
C ALA A 1087 -1.96 -15.41 1.50
N ASN A 1088 -0.74 -14.88 1.67
CA ASN A 1088 -0.47 -13.45 1.49
C ASN A 1088 0.07 -13.11 0.09
N LYS A 1089 0.20 -14.10 -0.81
CA LYS A 1089 0.71 -13.95 -2.19
C LYS A 1089 2.06 -13.22 -2.24
N ILE A 1090 2.97 -13.58 -1.35
CA ILE A 1090 4.27 -12.90 -1.18
C ILE A 1090 5.22 -13.29 -2.30
N GLU A 1091 5.84 -12.29 -2.92
CA GLU A 1091 6.89 -12.50 -3.91
C GLU A 1091 8.10 -13.24 -3.29
N LEU A 1092 8.68 -14.24 -3.96
CA LEU A 1092 9.70 -15.12 -3.40
C LEU A 1092 11.08 -14.46 -3.43
N SER A 1093 11.44 -13.75 -4.51
CA SER A 1093 12.78 -13.21 -4.71
C SER A 1093 13.88 -14.26 -4.47
N THR A 1094 14.85 -13.98 -3.59
CA THR A 1094 15.93 -14.93 -3.24
C THR A 1094 15.42 -16.20 -2.56
N LYS A 1095 14.23 -16.18 -1.92
CA LYS A 1095 13.63 -17.37 -1.30
C LYS A 1095 13.31 -18.47 -2.31
N ARG A 1096 13.12 -18.13 -3.60
CA ARG A 1096 12.90 -19.11 -4.66
C ARG A 1096 14.00 -20.20 -4.66
N LEU A 1097 15.26 -19.81 -4.43
CA LEU A 1097 16.38 -20.77 -4.39
C LEU A 1097 16.42 -21.60 -3.10
N GLN A 1098 15.81 -21.11 -2.03
CA GLN A 1098 15.73 -21.82 -0.75
C GLN A 1098 14.70 -22.95 -0.80
N LEU A 1099 13.65 -22.84 -1.64
CA LEU A 1099 12.64 -23.89 -1.82
C LEU A 1099 13.24 -25.24 -2.24
N LEU A 1100 14.42 -25.25 -2.89
CA LEU A 1100 15.14 -26.45 -3.33
C LEU A 1100 15.93 -27.17 -2.22
N ARG A 1101 16.12 -26.54 -1.07
CA ARG A 1101 16.90 -27.13 0.05
C ARG A 1101 15.93 -27.51 1.16
N SER A 1102 16.00 -28.75 1.64
CA SER A 1102 15.52 -29.05 2.98
C SER A 1102 16.51 -28.39 3.96
N GLY A 1103 16.07 -27.38 4.70
CA GLY A 1103 16.98 -26.57 5.50
C GLY A 1103 16.29 -25.83 6.63
N LYS A 1104 16.98 -25.76 7.77
CA LYS A 1104 16.65 -25.12 9.08
C LYS A 1104 15.29 -24.44 9.16
N LYS A 1105 14.49 -24.90 10.13
CA LYS A 1105 13.25 -24.28 10.61
C LYS A 1105 13.38 -22.74 10.62
N ALA A 1106 12.67 -22.08 9.69
CA ALA A 1106 12.61 -20.63 9.68
C ALA A 1106 12.00 -20.14 11.00
N GLU A 1107 12.62 -19.17 11.65
CA GLU A 1107 12.05 -18.60 12.87
C GLU A 1107 10.77 -17.83 12.48
N PRO A 1108 9.61 -18.13 13.09
CA PRO A 1108 8.36 -17.46 12.76
C PRO A 1108 8.43 -15.97 13.09
N VAL A 1109 7.65 -15.16 12.38
CA VAL A 1109 7.49 -13.74 12.72
C VAL A 1109 6.71 -13.63 14.03
N LEU A 1110 7.36 -13.19 15.10
CA LEU A 1110 6.74 -13.03 16.41
C LEU A 1110 6.34 -11.56 16.62
N GLY A 1111 5.05 -11.35 16.89
CA GLY A 1111 4.45 -10.02 17.08
C GLY A 1111 4.39 -9.20 15.80
N LYS A 1112 4.28 -7.87 15.96
CA LYS A 1112 4.18 -6.92 14.85
C LYS A 1112 5.43 -6.97 13.96
N LEU A 1113 5.23 -7.09 12.64
CA LEU A 1113 6.30 -7.06 11.66
C LEU A 1113 7.09 -5.73 11.69
N VAL A 1114 8.42 -5.82 11.80
CA VAL A 1114 9.35 -4.68 11.75
C VAL A 1114 10.09 -4.66 10.40
N CYS A 1115 10.64 -5.81 9.98
CA CYS A 1115 11.39 -5.96 8.72
C CYS A 1115 10.63 -6.79 7.67
N SER A 1116 10.14 -6.14 6.61
CA SER A 1116 9.45 -6.84 5.49
C SER A 1116 10.38 -7.61 4.56
N CYS A 1117 11.68 -7.28 4.53
CA CYS A 1117 12.65 -7.96 3.66
C CYS A 1117 13.00 -9.35 4.19
N ASN A 1118 13.24 -9.45 5.51
CA ASN A 1118 13.75 -10.65 6.16
C ASN A 1118 12.74 -11.26 7.14
N ASN A 1119 11.49 -10.80 7.13
CA ASN A 1119 10.40 -11.33 7.97
C ASN A 1119 10.72 -11.31 9.47
N VAL A 1120 11.13 -10.17 10.01
CA VAL A 1120 11.45 -10.04 11.45
C VAL A 1120 10.38 -9.23 12.15
N GLY A 1121 9.80 -9.81 13.21
CA GLY A 1121 8.81 -9.17 14.09
C GLY A 1121 9.44 -8.53 15.33
N VAL A 1122 8.66 -7.71 16.02
CA VAL A 1122 9.11 -6.98 17.23
C VAL A 1122 9.49 -7.94 18.36
N GLU A 1123 8.78 -9.05 18.52
CA GLU A 1123 9.07 -10.01 19.60
C GLU A 1123 10.28 -10.90 19.23
N ASN A 1124 10.59 -11.07 17.94
CA ASN A 1124 11.88 -11.65 17.53
C ASN A 1124 13.05 -10.75 17.99
N LEU A 1125 12.92 -9.43 17.81
CA LEU A 1125 13.95 -8.47 18.23
C LEU A 1125 14.09 -8.46 19.75
N LYS A 1126 12.98 -8.35 20.49
CA LYS A 1126 12.98 -8.33 21.96
C LYS A 1126 13.62 -9.57 22.55
N LYS A 1127 13.26 -10.76 22.07
CA LYS A 1127 13.88 -12.01 22.50
C LYS A 1127 15.41 -11.97 22.40
N ASN A 1128 15.96 -11.50 21.28
CA ASN A 1128 17.42 -11.41 21.11
C ASN A 1128 18.06 -10.30 21.97
N ILE A 1129 17.32 -9.23 22.28
CA ILE A 1129 17.77 -8.19 23.21
C ILE A 1129 17.82 -8.76 24.64
N ASP A 1130 16.78 -9.50 25.04
CA ASP A 1130 16.69 -10.18 26.34
C ASP A 1130 17.78 -11.27 26.48
N ASP A 1131 18.17 -11.91 25.37
CA ASP A 1131 19.31 -12.84 25.29
C ASP A 1131 20.70 -12.14 25.33
N GLY A 1132 20.73 -10.82 25.56
CA GLY A 1132 21.97 -10.06 25.82
C GLY A 1132 22.47 -9.17 24.68
N CYS A 1133 21.72 -9.03 23.57
CA CYS A 1133 22.12 -8.17 22.47
C CYS A 1133 21.86 -6.68 22.78
N SER A 1134 22.92 -5.90 22.96
CA SER A 1134 22.84 -4.51 23.45
C SER A 1134 23.14 -3.42 22.41
N ASN A 1135 23.54 -3.78 21.18
CA ASN A 1135 23.80 -2.81 20.12
C ASN A 1135 23.10 -3.18 18.79
N LEU A 1136 22.85 -2.16 17.97
CA LEU A 1136 22.09 -2.30 16.72
C LEU A 1136 22.76 -3.21 15.71
N GLN A 1137 24.08 -3.14 15.59
CA GLN A 1137 24.82 -3.86 14.56
C GLN A 1137 24.72 -5.36 14.78
N ASP A 1138 24.93 -5.80 16.02
CA ASP A 1138 24.80 -7.21 16.41
C ASP A 1138 23.34 -7.67 16.31
N LEU A 1139 22.39 -6.84 16.73
CA LEU A 1139 20.96 -7.18 16.64
C LEU A 1139 20.53 -7.37 15.19
N CYS A 1140 20.97 -6.49 14.30
CA CYS A 1140 20.76 -6.62 12.86
C CYS A 1140 21.45 -7.85 12.27
N ALA A 1141 22.67 -8.18 12.72
CA ALA A 1141 23.42 -9.33 12.23
C ALA A 1141 22.77 -10.66 12.63
N ILE A 1142 22.32 -10.77 13.89
CA ILE A 1142 21.70 -11.98 14.46
C ILE A 1142 20.31 -12.21 13.85
N THR A 1143 19.48 -11.16 13.87
CA THR A 1143 18.07 -11.29 13.45
C THR A 1143 17.86 -11.14 11.95
N GLY A 1144 18.85 -10.57 11.25
CA GLY A 1144 18.72 -10.13 9.86
C GLY A 1144 17.87 -8.87 9.68
N ALA A 1145 17.24 -8.31 10.72
CA ALA A 1145 16.49 -7.07 10.57
C ALA A 1145 17.42 -5.94 10.11
N GLY A 1146 17.04 -5.20 9.06
CA GLY A 1146 17.83 -4.07 8.59
C GLY A 1146 19.07 -4.42 7.74
N THR A 1147 19.30 -5.70 7.41
CA THR A 1147 20.42 -6.11 6.53
C THR A 1147 20.05 -6.14 5.05
N GLY A 1148 18.76 -6.25 4.71
CA GLY A 1148 18.25 -6.14 3.34
C GLY A 1148 18.24 -4.70 2.83
N CYS A 1149 17.08 -4.04 2.86
CA CYS A 1149 16.96 -2.64 2.41
C CYS A 1149 17.33 -1.58 3.47
N GLY A 1150 17.64 -2.00 4.70
CA GLY A 1150 17.93 -1.10 5.83
C GLY A 1150 16.77 -0.22 6.31
N SER A 1151 15.61 -0.18 5.63
CA SER A 1151 14.54 0.80 5.91
C SER A 1151 13.86 0.64 7.29
N CYS A 1152 14.07 -0.50 7.96
CA CYS A 1152 13.56 -0.76 9.31
C CYS A 1152 14.58 -0.47 10.42
N ARG A 1153 15.85 -0.17 10.11
CA ARG A 1153 16.90 0.08 11.12
C ARG A 1153 16.53 1.16 12.16
N PRO A 1154 15.88 2.29 11.80
CA PRO A 1154 15.45 3.29 12.79
C PRO A 1154 14.42 2.74 13.78
N GLU A 1155 13.50 1.90 13.28
CA GLU A 1155 12.49 1.24 14.11
C GLU A 1155 13.13 0.18 15.01
N VAL A 1156 14.10 -0.59 14.50
CA VAL A 1156 14.91 -1.56 15.27
C VAL A 1156 15.68 -0.85 16.38
N GLN A 1157 16.36 0.25 16.07
CA GLN A 1157 17.10 1.06 17.05
C GLN A 1157 16.18 1.57 18.18
N ARG A 1158 15.01 2.10 17.83
CA ARG A 1158 14.04 2.56 18.81
C ARG A 1158 13.55 1.41 19.72
N ILE A 1159 13.35 0.22 19.16
CA ILE A 1159 12.95 -0.97 19.95
C ILE A 1159 14.06 -1.34 20.93
N LEU A 1160 15.32 -1.40 20.45
CA LEU A 1160 16.50 -1.66 21.28
C LEU A 1160 16.61 -0.67 22.45
N GLU A 1161 16.51 0.63 22.19
CA GLU A 1161 16.59 1.67 23.21
C GLU A 1161 15.46 1.57 24.25
N ASN A 1162 14.23 1.30 23.79
CA ASN A 1162 13.09 1.17 24.69
C ASN A 1162 13.25 -0.02 25.64
N CYS A 1163 13.67 -1.18 25.13
CA CYS A 1163 13.89 -2.38 25.95
C CYS A 1163 15.04 -2.18 26.94
N THR A 1164 16.15 -1.57 26.51
CA THR A 1164 17.31 -1.30 27.36
C THR A 1164 16.98 -0.31 28.49
N ARG A 1165 16.11 0.68 28.23
CA ARG A 1165 15.63 1.62 29.27
C ARG A 1165 14.74 0.93 30.31
N THR A 1166 13.90 -0.02 29.90
CA THR A 1166 13.06 -0.80 30.83
C THR A 1166 13.93 -1.66 31.75
N LEU A 1167 14.94 -2.35 31.20
CA LEU A 1167 15.90 -3.16 31.98
C LEU A 1167 16.68 -2.33 33.01
N ASN A 1168 17.13 -1.13 32.64
CA ASN A 1168 17.82 -0.22 33.55
C ASN A 1168 16.88 0.44 34.58
N GLY A 1169 15.61 0.65 34.23
CA GLY A 1169 14.58 1.18 35.14
C GLY A 1169 14.15 0.16 36.20
N GLU A 1170 14.04 -1.12 35.83
CA GLU A 1170 13.78 -2.22 36.77
C GLU A 1170 14.98 -2.46 37.70
N TRP A 1171 16.22 -2.37 37.19
CA TRP A 1171 17.44 -2.39 38.01
C TRP A 1171 17.54 -1.20 38.99
N ALA A 1172 17.04 -0.02 38.61
CA ALA A 1172 17.02 1.15 39.49
C ALA A 1172 15.93 1.08 40.58
N MET A 1173 14.84 0.33 40.35
CA MET A 1173 13.83 0.05 41.39
C MET A 1173 14.28 -1.07 42.34
N LEU A 1174 14.93 -2.13 41.84
CA LEU A 1174 15.46 -3.21 42.67
C LEU A 1174 16.67 -2.82 43.54
N ASN A 1175 17.37 -1.73 43.22
CA ASN A 1175 18.43 -1.16 44.06
C ASN A 1175 17.94 -0.01 44.98
N ARG A 1176 16.61 0.16 45.10
CA ARG A 1176 15.96 1.11 46.00
C ARG A 1176 14.99 0.44 47.01
N GLU A 1177 15.09 -0.89 47.18
CA GLU A 1177 14.50 -1.61 48.32
C GLU A 1177 15.55 -1.92 49.39
#